data_AF-A0A8H8RWL5-F1
#
_entry.id   AF-A0A8H8RWL5-F1
#
_cell.length_a   1.000
_cell.length_b   1.000
_cell.length_c   1.000
_cell.angle_alpha   90.00
_cell.angle_beta   90.00
_cell.angle_gamma   90.00
#
_symmetry.space_group_name_H-M   'P 1'
#
loop_
_entity.id
_entity.type
_entity.pdbx_description
1 polymer ?
#
loop_
_entity_poly.entity_id
_entity_poly.type
_entity_poly.pdbx_seq_one_letter_code
_entity_poly.pdbx_strand_id
1 'polypeptide(L)'
;MAEKLTGTNGTNGTNDTNGFYNSNGVNGVHNSNGINTPNGHNNSNGNGAKSSSETDVSESSQEEDPICIVGMACRLPGGIRSPSDLWEFLSCNKSAQGKVPKERFNINAFYHPDGSRAGVMDADGGYFLQEDVRQFENSFFGINNLEATYMDPQQRKLLEVVFECFESAGVSMDQISGTNTGVYVGNFTVDYLTMQARDPDYMHRYNATGSGTAIMSNRVSHVFNLHGPSFTTDTACSSSIYCLHNAVNAIKNGECDGAIVAAANLITAPEQHLGTMKGGVLSPTSTCHTFDASADGYGRAEAVNAIYLKPLSSALKDGNKIWSVVRGTAINSNGRTSGITLPSAKLQEAVIRKAYSGADLSFDDTDYIECHGTGTAVGDPIEVDGLQSCFGPRKWPLVIGSVKANLGHSEAASGLTSLIKVALALDKGKIPPTYGVKNLNPKIHLEKANMRIAMDLGEWPRDIRRASINSFGYGGANAHAIVESLESYLDEIHEVAPIESACTAQVLVLPLSAASKPSLETRLKQTEEIIQRGDGDLVKSLAFTLSQKSPGMSIKKFVLAKVRADGLSELVPPDSPEIVDAKSAGLPFSFIFTGQGAQYPEMGKQLLQTSEPFLRTIRALDGILKSLPKETSPEWTLEQTLLDSPLTSQINLVTRSQPICTAIQIGIVDLLRSWGVTPEAVVGHSSGEIAAAFSAGLLNAKEAILAAYFEAMLLGSSSQGEPWSLLEWVPIGLSNLLKSRTCGGNGSEEGVEILLAELQKNNLFARKLQTGGKAYHSHLVKEIGPLYESLLAPHLDGNSTLRGPAVTMFSSVGYESGKYLYLAKQARKAKYWRDNLENPVQFSSALQDLIGEGKTHLVEIGPHPALKGPVQHVRASIKVDKKGPPI
;
A
#
# COMPACT_ATOMS: atom_id res chain seq x y z
N MET A 1 26.38 54.13 -23.56
CA MET A 1 27.67 54.09 -22.83
C MET A 1 27.59 55.13 -21.73
N ALA A 2 27.64 54.67 -20.48
CA ALA A 2 27.87 55.38 -19.21
C ALA A 2 27.06 56.66 -18.89
N GLU A 3 26.05 56.50 -18.02
CA GLU A 3 25.37 57.55 -17.26
C GLU A 3 25.96 57.67 -15.84
N LYS A 4 26.14 58.91 -15.37
CA LYS A 4 25.90 59.32 -13.97
C LYS A 4 25.93 60.85 -13.82
N LEU A 5 25.18 61.32 -12.79
CA LEU A 5 25.13 62.66 -12.15
C LEU A 5 23.88 63.49 -12.54
N THR A 6 22.81 63.48 -11.72
CA THR A 6 22.52 64.40 -10.58
C THR A 6 22.45 65.86 -11.02
N GLY A 7 21.42 66.67 -10.80
CA GLY A 7 20.24 66.62 -9.93
C GLY A 7 19.87 68.08 -9.56
N THR A 8 18.62 68.30 -9.12
CA THR A 8 18.07 69.54 -8.51
C THR A 8 17.73 70.68 -9.51
N ASN A 9 16.63 71.45 -9.42
CA ASN A 9 15.75 71.82 -8.30
C ASN A 9 14.37 72.37 -8.76
N GLY A 10 13.30 72.10 -7.98
CA GLY A 10 12.13 72.97 -7.68
C GLY A 10 11.16 73.40 -8.82
N THR A 11 9.88 73.69 -8.60
CA THR A 11 9.00 73.71 -7.41
C THR A 11 7.61 74.14 -7.91
N ASN A 12 6.56 73.63 -7.24
CA ASN A 12 5.25 74.25 -6.94
C ASN A 12 4.14 74.38 -8.00
N GLY A 13 2.93 74.06 -7.53
CA GLY A 13 1.66 74.68 -7.94
C GLY A 13 0.57 73.70 -8.39
N THR A 14 -0.09 72.91 -7.52
CA THR A 14 -1.38 73.21 -6.83
C THR A 14 -2.43 73.95 -7.68
N ASN A 15 -3.55 73.30 -8.04
CA ASN A 15 -4.86 73.41 -7.35
C ASN A 15 -6.07 73.07 -8.24
N ASP A 16 -7.05 72.40 -7.61
CA ASP A 16 -8.52 72.62 -7.68
C ASP A 16 -9.29 72.36 -8.98
N THR A 17 -10.57 71.94 -9.03
CA THR A 17 -11.62 71.49 -8.09
C THR A 17 -12.82 70.99 -8.94
N ASN A 18 -13.66 70.13 -8.34
CA ASN A 18 -15.13 70.01 -8.45
C ASN A 18 -15.89 69.97 -9.79
N GLY A 19 -16.80 68.99 -9.90
CA GLY A 19 -17.96 69.02 -10.81
C GLY A 19 -18.94 67.88 -10.58
N PHE A 20 -20.14 68.21 -10.10
CA PHE A 20 -21.25 67.34 -9.68
C PHE A 20 -22.31 67.10 -10.79
N TYR A 21 -23.11 66.03 -10.62
CA TYR A 21 -24.54 65.81 -10.97
C TYR A 21 -25.06 65.51 -12.41
N ASN A 22 -25.90 64.45 -12.44
CA ASN A 22 -27.21 64.24 -13.13
C ASN A 22 -27.35 63.51 -14.50
N SER A 23 -27.81 62.25 -14.40
CA SER A 23 -29.11 61.66 -14.83
C SER A 23 -29.76 61.91 -16.22
N ASN A 24 -30.29 60.78 -16.76
CA ASN A 24 -31.52 60.53 -17.55
C ASN A 24 -31.49 60.24 -19.07
N GLY A 25 -32.20 59.15 -19.44
CA GLY A 25 -32.99 58.96 -20.69
C GLY A 25 -32.38 57.98 -21.72
N VAL A 26 -32.76 56.70 -21.84
CA VAL A 26 -34.03 56.07 -22.30
C VAL A 26 -34.34 56.23 -23.80
N ASN A 27 -34.18 55.14 -24.58
CA ASN A 27 -35.15 54.46 -25.48
C ASN A 27 -34.54 53.90 -26.79
N GLY A 28 -34.95 52.67 -27.12
CA GLY A 28 -34.70 52.03 -28.42
C GLY A 28 -35.13 50.55 -28.47
N VAL A 29 -36.44 50.31 -28.34
CA VAL A 29 -37.11 49.01 -28.56
C VAL A 29 -37.33 48.80 -30.06
N HIS A 30 -37.14 47.59 -30.59
CA HIS A 30 -38.03 47.06 -31.64
C HIS A 30 -38.20 45.53 -31.60
N ASN A 31 -39.47 45.17 -31.76
CA ASN A 31 -40.20 43.91 -31.56
C ASN A 31 -39.72 42.59 -32.22
N SER A 32 -40.08 41.55 -31.47
CA SER A 32 -40.39 40.16 -31.80
C SER A 32 -41.49 39.93 -32.85
N ASN A 33 -41.48 38.76 -33.49
CA ASN A 33 -42.65 37.89 -33.70
C ASN A 33 -42.23 36.51 -34.24
N GLY A 34 -42.88 35.43 -33.76
CA GLY A 34 -42.83 34.12 -34.43
C GLY A 34 -43.09 32.90 -33.55
N ILE A 35 -44.35 32.73 -33.11
CA ILE A 35 -44.90 31.48 -32.56
C ILE A 35 -45.12 30.47 -33.71
N ASN A 36 -44.81 29.18 -33.50
CA ASN A 36 -45.67 28.04 -33.88
C ASN A 36 -45.05 26.67 -33.51
N THR A 37 -45.77 25.89 -32.72
CA THR A 37 -45.85 24.42 -32.85
C THR A 37 -46.75 24.08 -34.05
N PRO A 38 -46.67 22.87 -34.65
CA PRO A 38 -47.56 21.80 -34.17
C PRO A 38 -47.10 20.33 -34.38
N ASN A 39 -47.82 19.45 -33.67
CA ASN A 39 -47.95 18.01 -33.85
C ASN A 39 -48.25 17.55 -35.30
N GLY A 40 -47.95 16.27 -35.57
CA GLY A 40 -48.99 15.34 -36.03
C GLY A 40 -48.97 14.86 -37.49
N HIS A 41 -48.53 13.60 -37.63
CA HIS A 41 -49.13 12.50 -38.41
C HIS A 41 -49.24 12.55 -39.95
N ASN A 42 -48.98 11.34 -40.48
CA ASN A 42 -49.45 10.71 -41.72
C ASN A 42 -48.78 11.11 -43.04
N ASN A 43 -47.98 10.16 -43.55
CA ASN A 43 -48.18 9.77 -44.94
C ASN A 43 -48.00 8.25 -45.15
N SER A 44 -48.92 7.73 -45.96
CA SER A 44 -49.24 6.34 -46.26
C SER A 44 -48.43 5.74 -47.41
N ASN A 45 -48.33 4.41 -47.39
CA ASN A 45 -48.36 3.44 -48.50
C ASN A 45 -47.11 2.56 -48.69
N GLY A 46 -47.34 1.24 -48.70
CA GLY A 46 -46.46 0.27 -49.36
C GLY A 46 -46.50 -1.14 -48.78
N ASN A 47 -47.44 -1.96 -49.25
CA ASN A 47 -47.47 -3.42 -49.04
C ASN A 47 -46.15 -4.10 -49.46
N GLY A 48 -45.65 -5.03 -48.64
CA GLY A 48 -44.58 -5.95 -49.04
C GLY A 48 -44.19 -6.93 -47.94
N ALA A 49 -44.81 -8.11 -47.93
CA ALA A 49 -44.44 -9.21 -47.04
C ALA A 49 -43.05 -9.79 -47.39
N LYS A 50 -42.19 -9.99 -46.39
CA LYS A 50 -41.41 -11.23 -46.13
C LYS A 50 -40.31 -11.04 -45.06
N SER A 51 -40.20 -12.08 -44.22
CA SER A 51 -38.95 -12.67 -43.71
C SER A 51 -38.15 -11.94 -42.63
N SER A 52 -38.38 -12.37 -41.39
CA SER A 52 -37.39 -12.62 -40.33
C SER A 52 -35.93 -12.21 -40.57
N SER A 53 -35.47 -11.24 -39.78
CA SER A 53 -34.16 -11.27 -39.13
C SER A 53 -34.19 -10.27 -37.96
N GLU A 54 -34.50 -10.77 -36.77
CA GLU A 54 -34.17 -10.11 -35.51
C GLU A 54 -32.65 -9.89 -35.49
N THR A 55 -32.24 -8.64 -35.65
CA THR A 55 -31.00 -8.16 -35.05
C THR A 55 -31.45 -7.24 -33.95
N ASP A 56 -31.75 -7.86 -32.82
CA ASP A 56 -31.89 -7.20 -31.54
C ASP A 56 -30.48 -6.70 -31.19
N VAL A 57 -30.12 -5.53 -31.72
CA VAL A 57 -29.02 -4.77 -31.17
C VAL A 57 -29.56 -4.23 -29.86
N SER A 58 -29.41 -5.04 -28.81
CA SER A 58 -29.53 -4.53 -27.46
C SER A 58 -28.51 -3.39 -27.34
N GLU A 59 -29.00 -2.16 -27.45
CA GLU A 59 -28.36 -1.03 -26.78
C GLU A 59 -28.36 -1.40 -25.30
N SER A 60 -27.32 -2.13 -24.87
CA SER A 60 -26.98 -2.19 -23.47
C SER A 60 -26.76 -0.74 -23.07
N SER A 61 -27.72 -0.15 -22.37
CA SER A 61 -27.47 1.05 -21.59
C SER A 61 -26.21 0.74 -20.78
N GLN A 62 -25.07 1.34 -21.16
CA GLN A 62 -23.87 1.23 -20.35
C GLN A 62 -24.27 1.75 -18.97
N GLU A 63 -24.37 0.87 -17.99
CA GLU A 63 -24.51 1.29 -16.60
C GLU A 63 -23.39 2.29 -16.32
N GLU A 64 -23.75 3.48 -15.83
CA GLU A 64 -22.76 4.48 -15.46
C GLU A 64 -21.83 3.87 -14.41
N ASP A 65 -20.52 3.89 -14.67
CA ASP A 65 -19.50 3.42 -13.73
C ASP A 65 -19.55 4.30 -12.46
N PRO A 66 -19.98 3.77 -11.30
CA PRO A 66 -20.22 4.59 -10.12
C PRO A 66 -18.89 5.04 -9.49
N ILE A 67 -18.95 6.14 -8.73
CA ILE A 67 -17.76 6.70 -8.08
C ILE A 67 -17.63 6.13 -6.66
N CYS A 68 -16.47 5.60 -6.33
CA CYS A 68 -16.16 4.97 -5.06
C CYS A 68 -15.21 5.83 -4.23
N ILE A 69 -15.38 5.80 -2.90
CA ILE A 69 -14.37 6.25 -1.94
C ILE A 69 -13.39 5.11 -1.72
N VAL A 70 -12.13 5.28 -2.15
CA VAL A 70 -11.10 4.24 -2.07
C VAL A 70 -10.01 4.52 -1.04
N GLY A 71 -9.91 5.76 -0.57
CA GLY A 71 -8.98 6.18 0.49
C GLY A 71 -9.61 7.24 1.38
N MET A 72 -9.23 7.26 2.66
CA MET A 72 -9.69 8.23 3.65
C MET A 72 -8.59 8.51 4.68
N ALA A 73 -8.43 9.77 5.06
CA ALA A 73 -7.56 10.17 6.15
C ALA A 73 -8.13 11.40 6.88
N CYS A 74 -7.79 11.54 8.16
CA CYS A 74 -8.26 12.66 8.96
C CYS A 74 -7.32 13.04 10.11
N ARG A 75 -7.43 14.30 10.53
CA ARG A 75 -6.96 14.84 11.81
C ARG A 75 -8.15 15.52 12.47
N LEU A 76 -8.54 15.02 13.63
CA LEU A 76 -9.74 15.48 14.34
C LEU A 76 -9.46 15.66 15.84
N PRO A 77 -10.26 16.48 16.54
CA PRO A 77 -10.17 16.63 17.98
C PRO A 77 -10.42 15.30 18.69
N GLY A 78 -9.79 15.12 19.86
CA GLY A 78 -9.93 13.91 20.67
C GLY A 78 -8.75 12.94 20.55
N GLY A 79 -7.63 13.39 19.97
CA GLY A 79 -6.44 12.59 19.69
C GLY A 79 -6.56 11.76 18.43
N ILE A 80 -7.57 12.04 17.60
CA ILE A 80 -7.93 11.25 16.43
C ILE A 80 -7.00 11.61 15.27
N ARG A 81 -6.18 10.64 14.85
CA ARG A 81 -5.20 10.80 13.76
C ARG A 81 -5.50 9.92 12.55
N SER A 82 -6.56 9.11 12.62
CA SER A 82 -6.94 8.20 11.54
C SER A 82 -8.46 7.91 11.55
N PRO A 83 -9.02 7.40 10.44
CA PRO A 83 -10.39 6.90 10.42
C PRO A 83 -10.65 5.79 11.46
N SER A 84 -9.66 4.95 11.77
CA SER A 84 -9.78 3.93 12.83
C SER A 84 -9.92 4.56 14.21
N ASP A 85 -9.11 5.57 14.55
CA ASP A 85 -9.24 6.30 15.82
C ASP A 85 -10.62 6.98 15.93
N LEU A 86 -11.14 7.50 14.80
CA LEU A 86 -12.47 8.11 14.74
C LEU A 86 -13.55 7.08 15.07
N TRP A 87 -13.47 5.89 14.49
CA TRP A 87 -14.42 4.82 14.77
C TRP A 87 -14.42 4.43 16.25
N GLU A 88 -13.24 4.23 16.84
CA GLU A 88 -13.10 3.89 18.25
C GLU A 88 -13.64 5.01 19.15
N PHE A 89 -13.34 6.26 18.83
CA PHE A 89 -13.80 7.42 19.58
C PHE A 89 -15.33 7.54 19.60
N LEU A 90 -15.96 7.44 18.41
CA LEU A 90 -17.41 7.56 18.27
C LEU A 90 -18.14 6.36 18.89
N SER A 91 -17.62 5.14 18.71
CA SER A 91 -18.21 3.92 19.29
C SER A 91 -18.26 3.94 20.81
N CYS A 92 -17.35 4.66 21.46
CA CYS A 92 -17.36 4.87 22.91
C CYS A 92 -18.25 6.04 23.39
N ASN A 93 -19.06 6.64 22.51
CA ASN A 93 -19.92 7.79 22.81
C ASN A 93 -19.18 8.94 23.52
N LYS A 94 -18.05 9.39 22.96
CA LYS A 94 -17.21 10.45 23.53
C LYS A 94 -17.46 11.81 22.88
N SER A 95 -17.08 12.88 23.59
CA SER A 95 -17.00 14.25 23.08
C SER A 95 -15.60 14.83 23.28
N ALA A 96 -15.11 15.55 22.28
CA ALA A 96 -13.77 16.13 22.26
C ALA A 96 -13.74 17.62 22.67
N GLN A 97 -14.83 18.10 23.28
CA GLN A 97 -14.94 19.49 23.73
C GLN A 97 -13.87 19.81 24.76
N GLY A 98 -13.28 21.01 24.65
CA GLY A 98 -12.27 21.49 25.58
C GLY A 98 -12.11 23.00 25.54
N LYS A 99 -11.19 23.51 26.37
CA LYS A 99 -10.82 24.93 26.39
C LYS A 99 -9.91 25.27 25.20
N VAL A 100 -9.85 26.55 24.82
CA VAL A 100 -8.87 27.04 23.85
C VAL A 100 -7.44 26.74 24.35
N PRO A 101 -6.60 26.01 23.59
CA PRO A 101 -5.20 25.77 23.96
C PRO A 101 -4.41 27.07 24.03
N LYS A 102 -3.48 27.16 25.00
CA LYS A 102 -2.66 28.37 25.22
C LYS A 102 -1.77 28.70 24.01
N GLU A 103 -1.47 27.69 23.20
CA GLU A 103 -0.63 27.76 22.01
C GLU A 103 -1.36 28.35 20.79
N ARG A 104 -2.69 28.52 20.83
CA ARG A 104 -3.46 29.16 19.74
C ARG A 104 -3.46 30.67 19.88
N PHE A 105 -4.13 31.18 20.90
CA PHE A 105 -4.16 32.60 21.25
C PHE A 105 -4.51 32.79 22.73
N ASN A 106 -4.23 33.97 23.28
CA ASN A 106 -4.54 34.30 24.66
C ASN A 106 -6.05 34.51 24.85
N ILE A 107 -6.80 33.45 25.14
CA ILE A 107 -8.25 33.49 25.37
C ILE A 107 -8.67 34.49 26.45
N ASN A 108 -7.88 34.66 27.51
CA ASN A 108 -8.19 35.57 28.61
C ASN A 108 -8.23 37.04 28.19
N ALA A 109 -7.56 37.42 27.08
CA ALA A 109 -7.60 38.78 26.56
C ALA A 109 -8.92 39.10 25.84
N PHE A 110 -9.69 38.08 25.48
CA PHE A 110 -10.91 38.20 24.69
C PHE A 110 -12.14 37.63 25.39
N TYR A 111 -11.98 36.92 26.52
CA TYR A 111 -13.10 36.36 27.26
C TYR A 111 -13.71 37.35 28.25
N HIS A 112 -15.04 37.40 28.31
CA HIS A 112 -15.77 38.05 29.40
C HIS A 112 -17.12 37.36 29.64
N PRO A 113 -17.56 37.14 30.89
CA PRO A 113 -18.83 36.48 31.19
C PRO A 113 -20.06 37.24 30.67
N ASP A 114 -19.99 38.57 30.58
CA ASP A 114 -20.95 39.38 29.83
C ASP A 114 -20.48 39.53 28.38
N GLY A 115 -21.01 38.67 27.51
CA GLY A 115 -20.74 38.63 26.08
C GLY A 115 -21.31 39.81 25.29
N SER A 116 -22.11 40.69 25.91
CA SER A 116 -22.64 41.89 25.23
C SER A 116 -21.58 42.95 24.99
N ARG A 117 -20.51 42.97 25.81
CA ARG A 117 -19.40 43.92 25.69
C ARG A 117 -18.71 43.87 24.33
N ALA A 118 -18.26 45.01 23.82
CA ALA A 118 -17.53 45.06 22.56
C ALA A 118 -16.15 44.37 22.67
N GLY A 119 -15.75 43.65 21.61
CA GLY A 119 -14.42 43.04 21.50
C GLY A 119 -14.18 41.79 22.37
N VAL A 120 -15.22 41.24 23.00
CA VAL A 120 -15.12 40.02 23.82
C VAL A 120 -16.08 38.92 23.34
N MET A 121 -15.80 37.71 23.78
CA MET A 121 -16.62 36.50 23.67
C MET A 121 -16.92 35.93 25.06
N ASP A 122 -18.07 35.28 25.19
CA ASP A 122 -18.55 34.59 26.38
C ASP A 122 -18.42 33.06 26.27
N ALA A 123 -17.77 32.58 25.22
CA ALA A 123 -17.29 31.22 25.05
C ALA A 123 -15.76 31.18 25.17
N ASP A 124 -15.22 30.21 25.90
CA ASP A 124 -13.77 30.04 26.12
C ASP A 124 -13.24 28.64 25.70
N GLY A 125 -14.00 27.96 24.86
CA GLY A 125 -13.70 26.61 24.40
C GLY A 125 -14.04 26.36 22.93
N GLY A 126 -14.01 25.08 22.60
CA GLY A 126 -14.22 24.54 21.26
C GLY A 126 -13.64 23.14 21.16
N TYR A 127 -13.29 22.72 19.96
CA TYR A 127 -12.74 21.39 19.71
C TYR A 127 -11.45 21.53 18.92
N PHE A 128 -10.33 21.17 19.53
CA PHE A 128 -8.99 21.47 19.00
C PHE A 128 -8.20 20.18 18.76
N LEU A 129 -7.34 20.20 17.76
CA LEU A 129 -6.35 19.15 17.56
C LEU A 129 -5.38 19.16 18.75
N GLN A 130 -5.17 17.98 19.34
CA GLN A 130 -4.21 17.77 20.42
C GLN A 130 -2.76 17.89 19.94
N GLU A 131 -2.51 17.68 18.64
CA GLU A 131 -1.18 17.84 18.07
C GLU A 131 -0.81 19.31 17.88
N ASP A 132 0.50 19.58 17.89
CA ASP A 132 1.01 20.92 17.60
C ASP A 132 0.90 21.20 16.09
N VAL A 133 -0.04 22.07 15.73
CA VAL A 133 -0.29 22.49 14.34
C VAL A 133 0.89 23.20 13.67
N ARG A 134 1.92 23.57 14.44
CA ARG A 134 3.17 24.14 13.91
C ARG A 134 4.12 23.08 13.37
N GLN A 135 3.98 21.82 13.79
CA GLN A 135 4.87 20.73 13.36
C GLN A 135 4.52 20.26 11.94
N PHE A 136 5.55 20.10 11.11
CA PHE A 136 5.42 19.66 9.72
C PHE A 136 6.76 19.12 9.22
N GLU A 137 6.75 17.93 8.59
CA GLU A 137 7.94 17.34 7.99
C GLU A 137 8.15 17.90 6.57
N ASN A 138 8.65 19.13 6.50
CA ASN A 138 8.76 19.87 5.24
C ASN A 138 9.70 19.21 4.22
N SER A 139 10.78 18.57 4.69
CA SER A 139 11.79 17.97 3.82
C SER A 139 11.23 16.78 3.03
N PHE A 140 10.30 16.02 3.62
CA PHE A 140 9.60 14.92 2.96
C PHE A 140 8.80 15.39 1.74
N PHE A 141 8.19 16.57 1.82
CA PHE A 141 7.40 17.16 0.74
C PHE A 141 8.23 18.07 -0.20
N GLY A 142 9.56 18.08 -0.09
CA GLY A 142 10.43 18.92 -0.92
C GLY A 142 10.32 20.41 -0.63
N ILE A 143 9.83 20.80 0.55
CA ILE A 143 9.63 22.19 0.96
C ILE A 143 10.78 22.62 1.87
N ASN A 144 11.38 23.79 1.59
CA ASN A 144 12.47 24.31 2.41
C ASN A 144 11.96 24.95 3.73
N ASN A 145 12.83 25.07 4.73
CA ASN A 145 12.47 25.55 6.07
C ASN A 145 11.88 26.97 6.06
N LEU A 146 12.42 27.86 5.22
CA LEU A 146 11.97 29.25 5.16
C LEU A 146 10.56 29.33 4.60
N GLU A 147 10.26 28.62 3.52
CA GLU A 147 8.91 28.53 2.98
C GLU A 147 7.93 27.95 3.99
N ALA A 148 8.27 26.81 4.62
CA ALA A 148 7.43 26.16 5.63
C ALA A 148 7.08 27.08 6.82
N THR A 149 7.98 28.00 7.18
CA THR A 149 7.75 28.99 8.25
C THR A 149 6.60 29.94 7.93
N TYR A 150 6.41 30.28 6.65
CA TYR A 150 5.36 31.20 6.19
C TYR A 150 4.13 30.47 5.65
N MET A 151 4.10 29.14 5.67
CA MET A 151 2.94 28.36 5.27
C MET A 151 1.89 28.29 6.37
N ASP A 152 0.64 28.52 5.98
CA ASP A 152 -0.54 28.26 6.80
C ASP A 152 -0.48 26.81 7.32
N PRO A 153 -0.59 26.59 8.64
CA PRO A 153 -0.76 25.25 9.22
C PRO A 153 -1.79 24.38 8.49
N GLN A 154 -2.86 24.97 7.92
CA GLN A 154 -3.87 24.26 7.15
C GLN A 154 -3.26 23.60 5.91
N GLN A 155 -2.43 24.31 5.14
CA GLN A 155 -1.75 23.76 3.97
C GLN A 155 -0.81 22.61 4.36
N ARG A 156 -0.07 22.78 5.46
CA ARG A 156 0.88 21.78 5.96
C ARG A 156 0.19 20.48 6.35
N LYS A 157 -0.86 20.59 7.18
CA LYS A 157 -1.63 19.41 7.61
C LYS A 157 -2.42 18.79 6.46
N LEU A 158 -2.86 19.58 5.49
CA LEU A 158 -3.50 19.06 4.28
C LEU A 158 -2.56 18.16 3.49
N LEU A 159 -1.28 18.53 3.34
CA LEU A 159 -0.29 17.69 2.65
C LEU A 159 -0.07 16.35 3.38
N GLU A 160 0.05 16.37 4.71
CA GLU A 160 0.16 15.15 5.53
C GLU A 160 -1.07 14.24 5.34
N VAL A 161 -2.28 14.81 5.47
CA VAL A 161 -3.53 14.05 5.38
C VAL A 161 -3.79 13.53 3.96
N VAL A 162 -3.43 14.27 2.91
CA VAL A 162 -3.57 13.78 1.52
C VAL A 162 -2.57 12.64 1.25
N PHE A 163 -1.34 12.75 1.74
CA PHE A 163 -0.38 11.65 1.64
C PHE A 163 -0.91 10.37 2.30
N GLU A 164 -1.42 10.48 3.53
CA GLU A 164 -2.01 9.35 4.25
C GLU A 164 -3.29 8.82 3.59
N CYS A 165 -4.06 9.68 2.93
CA CYS A 165 -5.22 9.27 2.15
C CYS A 165 -4.81 8.38 0.98
N PHE A 166 -3.74 8.73 0.26
CA PHE A 166 -3.18 7.87 -0.79
C PHE A 166 -2.61 6.56 -0.22
N GLU A 167 -1.87 6.61 0.89
CA GLU A 167 -1.39 5.38 1.55
C GLU A 167 -2.56 4.47 1.96
N SER A 168 -3.65 5.03 2.48
CA SER A 168 -4.85 4.28 2.85
C SER A 168 -5.56 3.61 1.66
N ALA A 169 -5.40 4.17 0.46
CA ALA A 169 -5.89 3.60 -0.79
C ALA A 169 -4.92 2.54 -1.38
N GLY A 170 -3.73 2.37 -0.80
CA GLY A 170 -2.66 1.54 -1.33
C GLY A 170 -2.00 2.13 -2.57
N VAL A 171 -1.94 3.47 -2.66
CA VAL A 171 -1.33 4.22 -3.76
C VAL A 171 -0.12 4.99 -3.26
N SER A 172 1.04 4.78 -3.89
CA SER A 172 2.28 5.50 -3.58
C SER A 172 2.36 6.87 -4.27
N MET A 173 3.22 7.76 -3.75
CA MET A 173 3.52 9.03 -4.41
C MET A 173 4.06 8.84 -5.83
N ASP A 174 4.86 7.81 -6.07
CA ASP A 174 5.40 7.51 -7.40
C ASP A 174 4.31 7.06 -8.38
N GLN A 175 3.30 6.30 -7.89
CA GLN A 175 2.18 5.84 -8.72
C GLN A 175 1.20 6.96 -9.07
N ILE A 176 0.97 7.92 -8.16
CA ILE A 176 0.05 9.03 -8.40
C ILE A 176 0.71 10.22 -9.11
N SER A 177 2.04 10.33 -9.07
CA SER A 177 2.75 11.42 -9.72
C SER A 177 2.55 11.39 -11.24
N GLY A 178 2.08 12.51 -11.80
CA GLY A 178 1.83 12.71 -13.22
C GLY A 178 0.49 12.18 -13.71
N THR A 179 -0.38 11.67 -12.83
CA THR A 179 -1.71 11.22 -13.22
C THR A 179 -2.67 12.38 -13.43
N ASN A 180 -3.74 12.14 -14.20
CA ASN A 180 -4.84 13.09 -14.37
C ASN A 180 -5.80 13.07 -13.16
N THR A 181 -5.26 13.24 -11.96
CA THR A 181 -6.03 13.27 -10.71
C THR A 181 -6.40 14.71 -10.35
N GLY A 182 -7.69 14.98 -10.14
CA GLY A 182 -8.17 16.29 -9.70
C GLY A 182 -8.01 16.53 -8.20
N VAL A 183 -8.00 17.79 -7.78
CA VAL A 183 -7.83 18.24 -6.39
C VAL A 183 -8.87 19.30 -6.06
N TYR A 184 -9.76 18.98 -5.13
CA TYR A 184 -10.90 19.80 -4.74
C TYR A 184 -10.81 20.08 -3.24
N VAL A 185 -10.49 21.32 -2.86
CA VAL A 185 -10.28 21.66 -1.45
C VAL A 185 -11.35 22.61 -0.92
N GLY A 186 -12.06 22.21 0.12
CA GLY A 186 -12.94 23.10 0.88
C GLY A 186 -12.14 23.95 1.86
N ASN A 187 -12.29 25.27 1.80
CA ASN A 187 -11.68 26.19 2.76
C ASN A 187 -12.66 27.32 3.08
N PHE A 188 -12.69 27.74 4.34
CA PHE A 188 -13.53 28.85 4.81
C PHE A 188 -12.73 29.83 5.66
N THR A 189 -11.85 29.33 6.53
CA THR A 189 -11.07 30.16 7.44
C THR A 189 -9.76 30.62 6.81
N VAL A 190 -9.38 31.86 7.13
CA VAL A 190 -8.17 32.55 6.64
C VAL A 190 -7.45 33.27 7.80
N ASP A 191 -7.52 32.67 8.99
CA ASP A 191 -6.94 33.21 10.23
C ASP A 191 -5.46 33.55 10.05
N TYR A 192 -4.69 32.63 9.46
CA TYR A 192 -3.25 32.79 9.31
C TYR A 192 -2.89 33.90 8.29
N LEU A 193 -3.66 34.03 7.20
CA LEU A 193 -3.53 35.16 6.28
C LEU A 193 -3.78 36.49 7.01
N THR A 194 -4.82 36.54 7.84
CA THR A 194 -5.15 37.73 8.64
C THR A 194 -4.05 38.05 9.64
N MET A 195 -3.46 37.04 10.29
CA MET A 195 -2.33 37.22 11.20
C MET A 195 -1.09 37.78 10.49
N GLN A 196 -0.73 37.21 9.33
CA GLN A 196 0.43 37.65 8.55
C GLN A 196 0.28 39.08 8.00
N ALA A 197 -0.94 39.54 7.77
CA ALA A 197 -1.21 40.87 7.23
C ALA A 197 -1.23 41.99 8.30
N ARG A 198 -1.11 41.66 9.60
CA ARG A 198 -1.17 42.66 10.68
C ARG A 198 0.00 43.62 10.70
N ASP A 199 1.18 43.13 10.31
CA ASP A 199 2.40 43.92 10.29
C ASP A 199 3.08 43.78 8.92
N PRO A 200 2.95 44.80 8.05
CA PRO A 200 3.52 44.76 6.70
C PRO A 200 5.05 44.68 6.69
N ASP A 201 5.74 45.12 7.76
CA ASP A 201 7.20 45.10 7.83
C ASP A 201 7.75 43.66 7.94
N TYR A 202 6.91 42.70 8.37
CA TYR A 202 7.25 41.27 8.45
C TYR A 202 6.72 40.44 7.27
N MET A 203 6.19 41.10 6.23
CA MET A 203 5.66 40.40 5.07
C MET A 203 6.80 39.82 4.22
N HIS A 204 6.84 38.49 4.11
CA HIS A 204 7.86 37.80 3.31
C HIS A 204 7.31 37.43 1.92
N ARG A 205 8.21 37.19 0.96
CA ARG A 205 7.82 36.78 -0.42
C ARG A 205 6.97 35.51 -0.46
N TYR A 206 7.08 34.66 0.56
CA TYR A 206 6.31 33.42 0.66
C TYR A 206 4.89 33.62 1.18
N ASN A 207 4.50 34.80 1.67
CA ASN A 207 3.16 35.02 2.24
C ASN A 207 2.05 34.75 1.20
N ALA A 208 2.25 35.21 -0.04
CA ALA A 208 1.28 34.99 -1.12
C ALA A 208 1.03 33.50 -1.38
N THR A 209 2.10 32.70 -1.44
CA THR A 209 2.01 31.24 -1.62
C THR A 209 1.69 30.49 -0.32
N GLY A 210 2.02 31.07 0.83
CA GLY A 210 1.91 30.44 2.13
C GLY A 210 0.51 30.55 2.73
N SER A 211 -0.29 31.55 2.33
CA SER A 211 -1.62 31.78 2.89
C SER A 211 -2.70 32.09 1.85
N GLY A 212 -2.36 32.10 0.55
CA GLY A 212 -3.34 32.25 -0.51
C GLY A 212 -4.33 31.10 -0.54
N THR A 213 -5.63 31.41 -0.65
CA THR A 213 -6.71 30.40 -0.64
C THR A 213 -6.60 29.42 -1.81
N ALA A 214 -6.31 29.90 -3.02
CA ALA A 214 -6.08 29.05 -4.19
C ALA A 214 -4.90 28.07 -4.02
N ILE A 215 -3.97 28.36 -3.09
CA ILE A 215 -2.80 27.52 -2.86
C ILE A 215 -3.14 26.28 -2.04
N MET A 216 -4.28 26.25 -1.34
CA MET A 216 -4.74 25.07 -0.61
C MET A 216 -4.84 23.84 -1.53
N SER A 217 -5.49 23.96 -2.69
CA SER A 217 -5.53 22.92 -3.71
C SER A 217 -4.25 22.84 -4.54
N ASN A 218 -3.74 23.98 -5.01
CA ASN A 218 -2.64 23.98 -5.97
C ASN A 218 -1.34 23.44 -5.38
N ARG A 219 -1.11 23.60 -4.07
CA ARG A 219 0.06 23.02 -3.40
C ARG A 219 -0.01 21.49 -3.35
N VAL A 220 -1.20 20.92 -3.14
CA VAL A 220 -1.40 19.47 -3.22
C VAL A 220 -1.08 19.00 -4.65
N SER A 221 -1.66 19.64 -5.67
CA SER A 221 -1.34 19.31 -7.07
C SER A 221 0.16 19.43 -7.36
N HIS A 222 0.82 20.47 -6.85
CA HIS A 222 2.25 20.69 -7.08
C HIS A 222 3.12 19.61 -6.41
N VAL A 223 2.89 19.33 -5.12
CA VAL A 223 3.71 18.40 -4.32
C VAL A 223 3.57 16.96 -4.81
N PHE A 224 2.36 16.55 -5.18
CA PHE A 224 2.10 15.19 -5.70
C PHE A 224 2.13 15.12 -7.23
N ASN A 225 2.48 16.21 -7.92
CA ASN A 225 2.54 16.30 -9.39
C ASN A 225 1.25 15.83 -10.10
N LEU A 226 0.09 16.29 -9.63
CA LEU A 226 -1.23 15.90 -10.16
C LEU A 226 -1.67 16.86 -11.26
N HIS A 227 -2.16 16.33 -12.39
CA HIS A 227 -2.43 17.11 -13.61
C HIS A 227 -3.91 17.38 -13.88
N GLY A 228 -4.82 16.88 -13.04
CA GLY A 228 -6.26 17.15 -13.17
C GLY A 228 -6.68 18.53 -12.66
N PRO A 229 -7.99 18.86 -12.69
CA PRO A 229 -8.51 20.13 -12.20
C PRO A 229 -8.12 20.38 -10.75
N SER A 230 -7.69 21.60 -10.42
CA SER A 230 -7.28 21.97 -9.06
C SER A 230 -7.92 23.28 -8.64
N PHE A 231 -8.79 23.26 -7.64
CA PHE A 231 -9.37 24.48 -7.09
C PHE A 231 -9.81 24.36 -5.65
N THR A 232 -9.92 25.54 -5.02
CA THR A 232 -10.37 25.71 -3.65
C THR A 232 -11.74 26.38 -3.66
N THR A 233 -12.69 25.85 -2.89
CA THR A 233 -14.07 26.34 -2.81
C THR A 233 -14.39 26.84 -1.41
N ASP A 234 -15.06 27.99 -1.34
CA ASP A 234 -15.68 28.52 -0.12
C ASP A 234 -17.20 28.69 -0.33
N THR A 235 -17.94 27.75 0.23
CA THR A 235 -19.39 27.87 0.46
C THR A 235 -19.69 27.78 1.96
N ALA A 236 -18.77 28.27 2.78
CA ALA A 236 -18.75 28.14 4.24
C ALA A 236 -18.85 26.67 4.68
N CYS A 237 -19.82 26.34 5.53
CA CYS A 237 -19.97 25.03 6.15
C CYS A 237 -20.21 23.87 5.16
N SER A 238 -20.69 24.16 3.94
CA SER A 238 -20.95 23.15 2.90
C SER A 238 -19.79 22.91 1.93
N SER A 239 -18.68 23.65 2.08
CA SER A 239 -17.56 23.69 1.12
C SER A 239 -17.07 22.31 0.69
N SER A 240 -16.88 21.39 1.63
CA SER A 240 -16.33 20.08 1.29
C SER A 240 -17.30 19.16 0.55
N ILE A 241 -18.62 19.30 0.73
CA ILE A 241 -19.61 18.52 -0.05
C ILE A 241 -19.84 19.17 -1.43
N TYR A 242 -19.71 20.49 -1.54
CA TYR A 242 -19.60 21.14 -2.86
C TYR A 242 -18.38 20.63 -3.64
N CYS A 243 -17.23 20.49 -2.97
CA CYS A 243 -16.04 19.88 -3.55
C CYS A 243 -16.30 18.42 -3.99
N LEU A 244 -16.97 17.62 -3.16
CA LEU A 244 -17.38 16.25 -3.52
C LEU A 244 -18.26 16.24 -4.77
N HIS A 245 -19.30 17.07 -4.83
CA HIS A 245 -20.20 17.16 -5.97
C HIS A 245 -19.45 17.47 -7.27
N ASN A 246 -18.56 18.47 -7.22
CA ASN A 246 -17.78 18.87 -8.39
C ASN A 246 -16.78 17.78 -8.80
N ALA A 247 -16.13 17.11 -7.84
CA ALA A 247 -15.20 16.02 -8.12
C ALA A 247 -15.91 14.81 -8.77
N VAL A 248 -17.08 14.42 -8.26
CA VAL A 248 -17.88 13.35 -8.84
C VAL A 248 -18.27 13.68 -10.28
N ASN A 249 -18.74 14.90 -10.54
CA ASN A 249 -19.11 15.31 -11.90
C ASN A 249 -17.89 15.38 -12.83
N ALA A 250 -16.75 15.87 -12.36
CA ALA A 250 -15.53 15.93 -13.17
C ALA A 250 -15.04 14.54 -13.58
N ILE A 251 -15.12 13.55 -12.69
CA ILE A 251 -14.80 12.15 -13.03
C ILE A 251 -15.82 11.61 -14.05
N LYS A 252 -17.12 11.79 -13.81
CA LYS A 252 -18.18 11.35 -14.73
C LYS A 252 -18.06 11.98 -16.13
N ASN A 253 -17.61 13.23 -16.20
CA ASN A 253 -17.41 13.95 -17.46
C ASN A 253 -16.04 13.66 -18.12
N GLY A 254 -15.19 12.84 -17.51
CA GLY A 254 -13.85 12.52 -18.03
C GLY A 254 -12.83 13.66 -17.93
N GLU A 255 -13.06 14.66 -17.08
CA GLU A 255 -12.10 15.75 -16.82
C GLU A 255 -10.91 15.26 -15.97
N CYS A 256 -11.11 14.22 -15.15
CA CYS A 256 -10.08 13.54 -14.37
C CYS A 256 -10.40 12.06 -14.17
N ASP A 257 -9.37 11.22 -14.02
CA ASP A 257 -9.52 9.76 -13.84
C ASP A 257 -9.84 9.36 -12.39
N GLY A 258 -9.58 10.29 -11.47
CA GLY A 258 -9.82 10.17 -10.04
C GLY A 258 -9.65 11.54 -9.39
N ALA A 259 -10.06 11.69 -8.13
CA ALA A 259 -10.01 12.98 -7.47
C ALA A 259 -9.72 12.88 -5.97
N ILE A 260 -8.85 13.76 -5.48
CA ILE A 260 -8.74 14.07 -4.05
C ILE A 260 -9.77 15.14 -3.70
N VAL A 261 -10.62 14.83 -2.74
CA VAL A 261 -11.51 15.81 -2.11
C VAL A 261 -11.03 15.99 -0.67
N ALA A 262 -10.62 17.19 -0.33
CA ALA A 262 -10.08 17.49 0.99
C ALA A 262 -10.65 18.78 1.55
N ALA A 263 -10.49 18.99 2.85
CA ALA A 263 -10.88 20.23 3.50
C ALA A 263 -10.11 20.41 4.81
N ALA A 264 -9.82 21.66 5.15
CA ALA A 264 -9.15 22.02 6.38
C ALA A 264 -9.91 23.14 7.09
N ASN A 265 -9.85 23.10 8.41
CA ASN A 265 -10.25 24.18 9.29
C ASN A 265 -9.36 24.18 10.52
N LEU A 266 -8.58 25.23 10.75
CA LEU A 266 -7.77 25.40 11.96
C LEU A 266 -8.04 26.77 12.60
N ILE A 267 -8.12 26.80 13.93
CA ILE A 267 -8.47 27.99 14.69
C ILE A 267 -7.17 28.57 15.25
N THR A 268 -6.58 29.52 14.51
CA THR A 268 -5.26 30.09 14.87
C THR A 268 -5.36 31.52 15.37
N ALA A 269 -6.52 32.17 15.22
CA ALA A 269 -6.74 33.55 15.67
C ALA A 269 -8.15 33.76 16.25
N PRO A 270 -8.36 34.77 17.12
CA PRO A 270 -9.64 34.98 17.79
C PRO A 270 -10.70 35.69 16.92
N GLU A 271 -10.32 36.35 15.82
CA GLU A 271 -11.20 37.28 15.10
C GLU A 271 -12.43 36.59 14.53
N GLN A 272 -12.27 35.41 13.92
CA GLN A 272 -13.42 34.67 13.39
C GLN A 272 -14.33 34.20 14.52
N HIS A 273 -13.77 33.75 15.64
CA HIS A 273 -14.55 33.33 16.80
C HIS A 273 -15.39 34.51 17.34
N LEU A 274 -14.78 35.68 17.51
CA LEU A 274 -15.45 36.92 17.92
C LEU A 274 -16.57 37.29 16.94
N GLY A 275 -16.30 37.28 15.64
CA GLY A 275 -17.28 37.59 14.60
C GLY A 275 -18.50 36.66 14.65
N THR A 276 -18.27 35.36 14.73
CA THR A 276 -19.35 34.36 14.82
C THR A 276 -20.12 34.42 16.14
N MET A 277 -19.45 34.75 17.25
CA MET A 277 -20.10 34.95 18.54
C MET A 277 -21.05 36.15 18.50
N LYS A 278 -20.60 37.28 17.93
CA LYS A 278 -21.45 38.47 17.74
C LYS A 278 -22.57 38.23 16.73
N GLY A 279 -22.39 37.30 15.80
CA GLY A 279 -23.43 36.80 14.91
C GLY A 279 -24.51 35.95 15.61
N GLY A 280 -24.31 35.56 16.88
CA GLY A 280 -25.28 34.80 17.67
C GLY A 280 -25.43 33.34 17.27
N VAL A 281 -24.42 32.75 16.61
CA VAL A 281 -24.47 31.36 16.12
C VAL A 281 -23.63 30.38 16.95
N LEU A 282 -22.78 30.89 17.85
CA LEU A 282 -21.96 30.06 18.74
C LEU A 282 -22.66 29.80 20.07
N SER A 283 -22.46 28.59 20.59
CA SER A 283 -22.92 28.21 21.94
C SER A 283 -21.97 28.80 22.99
N PRO A 284 -22.48 29.46 24.05
CA PRO A 284 -21.66 29.89 25.19
C PRO A 284 -20.95 28.74 25.89
N THR A 285 -21.48 27.51 25.83
CA THR A 285 -20.81 26.32 26.38
C THR A 285 -19.78 25.72 25.42
N SER A 286 -19.63 26.29 24.22
CA SER A 286 -18.75 25.78 23.15
C SER A 286 -19.06 24.34 22.73
N THR A 287 -20.33 23.93 22.82
CA THR A 287 -20.80 22.57 22.50
C THR A 287 -21.86 22.65 21.41
N CYS A 288 -21.97 21.61 20.56
CA CYS A 288 -23.14 21.47 19.69
C CYS A 288 -24.17 20.59 20.41
N HIS A 289 -25.23 21.18 20.97
CA HIS A 289 -26.31 20.44 21.64
C HIS A 289 -27.34 19.93 20.63
N THR A 290 -26.87 19.21 19.61
CA THR A 290 -27.69 18.79 18.46
C THR A 290 -28.92 18.00 18.90
N PHE A 291 -30.10 18.43 18.45
CA PHE A 291 -31.43 17.87 18.76
C PHE A 291 -31.90 17.99 20.22
N ASP A 292 -31.05 18.43 21.14
CA ASP A 292 -31.42 18.58 22.55
C ASP A 292 -32.20 19.89 22.78
N ALA A 293 -33.05 19.91 23.80
CA ALA A 293 -33.78 21.10 24.22
C ALA A 293 -32.88 22.27 24.61
N SER A 294 -31.61 22.01 24.94
CA SER A 294 -30.57 23.01 25.24
C SER A 294 -29.80 23.54 24.02
N ALA A 295 -30.20 23.19 22.80
CA ALA A 295 -29.65 23.75 21.56
C ALA A 295 -29.59 25.29 21.55
N ASP A 296 -28.40 25.86 21.67
CA ASP A 296 -28.13 27.30 21.84
C ASP A 296 -27.06 27.85 20.87
N GLY A 297 -26.59 27.03 19.92
CA GLY A 297 -25.51 27.37 19.00
C GLY A 297 -24.56 26.19 18.79
N TYR A 298 -23.48 26.43 18.06
CA TYR A 298 -22.44 25.41 17.84
C TYR A 298 -21.11 25.78 18.50
N GLY A 299 -20.29 24.78 18.80
CA GLY A 299 -18.87 24.97 19.15
C GLY A 299 -17.98 24.84 17.92
N ARG A 300 -17.09 25.81 17.68
CA ARG A 300 -16.12 25.75 16.56
C ARG A 300 -15.13 24.60 16.76
N ALA A 301 -14.74 23.95 15.66
CA ALA A 301 -13.82 22.83 15.69
C ALA A 301 -12.70 22.93 14.65
N GLU A 302 -11.55 22.37 14.99
CA GLU A 302 -10.46 22.12 14.04
C GLU A 302 -10.66 20.76 13.37
N ALA A 303 -10.36 20.65 12.07
CA ALA A 303 -10.32 19.37 11.37
C ALA A 303 -9.52 19.48 10.06
N VAL A 304 -8.87 18.39 9.67
CA VAL A 304 -8.33 18.23 8.32
C VAL A 304 -8.74 16.85 7.81
N ASN A 305 -9.41 16.79 6.67
CA ASN A 305 -9.95 15.55 6.10
C ASN A 305 -9.57 15.43 4.63
N ALA A 306 -9.31 14.22 4.16
CA ALA A 306 -9.19 13.91 2.74
C ALA A 306 -9.82 12.56 2.41
N ILE A 307 -10.40 12.48 1.23
CA ILE A 307 -10.86 11.24 0.59
C ILE A 307 -10.31 11.16 -0.83
N TYR A 308 -10.09 9.93 -1.30
CA TYR A 308 -9.70 9.66 -2.68
C TYR A 308 -10.82 8.93 -3.42
N LEU A 309 -11.20 9.48 -4.57
CA LEU A 309 -12.30 9.01 -5.41
C LEU A 309 -11.78 8.37 -6.69
N LYS A 310 -12.38 7.24 -7.07
CA LYS A 310 -12.15 6.57 -8.35
C LYS A 310 -13.45 5.97 -8.88
N PRO A 311 -13.60 5.80 -10.21
CA PRO A 311 -14.63 4.91 -10.76
C PRO A 311 -14.48 3.48 -10.22
N LEU A 312 -15.59 2.77 -10.03
CA LEU A 312 -15.61 1.41 -9.49
C LEU A 312 -14.78 0.45 -10.33
N SER A 313 -14.91 0.51 -11.67
CA SER A 313 -14.12 -0.34 -12.57
C SER A 313 -12.60 -0.17 -12.36
N SER A 314 -12.16 1.07 -12.16
CA SER A 314 -10.76 1.41 -11.91
C SER A 314 -10.32 1.04 -10.49
N ALA A 315 -11.20 1.14 -9.50
CA ALA A 315 -10.94 0.71 -8.13
C ALA A 315 -10.73 -0.81 -8.05
N LEU A 316 -11.59 -1.58 -8.73
CA LEU A 316 -11.51 -3.04 -8.80
C LEU A 316 -10.24 -3.49 -9.55
N LYS A 317 -9.95 -2.88 -10.70
CA LYS A 317 -8.74 -3.18 -11.49
C LYS A 317 -7.46 -3.00 -10.68
N ASP A 318 -7.39 -1.95 -9.87
CA ASP A 318 -6.20 -1.65 -9.07
C ASP A 318 -6.20 -2.38 -7.72
N GLY A 319 -7.26 -3.16 -7.43
CA GLY A 319 -7.44 -3.88 -6.16
C GLY A 319 -7.46 -2.93 -4.96
N ASN A 320 -8.13 -1.79 -5.09
CA ASN A 320 -8.34 -0.85 -3.99
C ASN A 320 -9.44 -1.37 -3.05
N LYS A 321 -9.34 -1.08 -1.75
CA LYS A 321 -10.50 -1.21 -0.86
C LYS A 321 -11.53 -0.15 -1.24
N ILE A 322 -12.80 -0.56 -1.37
CA ILE A 322 -13.92 0.35 -1.59
C ILE A 322 -14.61 0.55 -0.24
N TRP A 323 -14.54 1.77 0.30
CA TRP A 323 -15.17 2.10 1.59
C TRP A 323 -16.66 2.38 1.45
N SER A 324 -17.05 3.02 0.35
CA SER A 324 -18.44 3.27 -0.01
C SER A 324 -18.56 3.68 -1.47
N VAL A 325 -19.79 3.59 -1.99
CA VAL A 325 -20.18 4.04 -3.32
C VAL A 325 -20.97 5.34 -3.20
N VAL A 326 -20.60 6.37 -3.96
CA VAL A 326 -21.32 7.64 -4.03
C VAL A 326 -22.44 7.51 -5.05
N ARG A 327 -23.68 7.36 -4.56
CA ARG A 327 -24.87 7.14 -5.39
C ARG A 327 -25.39 8.41 -6.03
N GLY A 328 -25.30 9.53 -5.34
CA GLY A 328 -25.83 10.80 -5.82
C GLY A 328 -25.37 11.97 -4.98
N THR A 329 -25.25 13.13 -5.61
CA THR A 329 -24.97 14.39 -4.93
C THR A 329 -25.81 15.51 -5.55
N ALA A 330 -26.20 16.49 -4.74
CA ALA A 330 -26.86 17.69 -5.24
C ALA A 330 -26.47 18.91 -4.43
N ILE A 331 -26.51 20.07 -5.10
CA ILE A 331 -26.27 21.39 -4.52
C ILE A 331 -27.36 22.37 -4.97
N ASN A 332 -27.71 23.33 -4.10
CA ASN A 332 -28.58 24.48 -4.42
C ASN A 332 -28.33 25.68 -3.48
N SER A 333 -29.14 26.73 -3.62
CA SER A 333 -29.13 27.91 -2.73
C SER A 333 -30.49 28.17 -2.09
N ASN A 334 -30.50 28.70 -0.87
CA ASN A 334 -31.70 29.20 -0.19
C ASN A 334 -32.36 30.39 -0.90
N GLY A 335 -31.63 31.11 -1.77
CA GLY A 335 -32.13 32.31 -2.40
C GLY A 335 -32.49 33.40 -1.38
N ARG A 336 -33.67 34.01 -1.51
CA ARG A 336 -34.13 35.08 -0.60
C ARG A 336 -34.85 34.49 0.62
N THR A 337 -34.24 34.61 1.79
CA THR A 337 -34.83 34.32 3.11
C THR A 337 -35.06 35.62 3.90
N SER A 338 -35.65 35.54 5.10
CA SER A 338 -35.88 36.71 5.97
C SER A 338 -34.59 37.34 6.52
N GLY A 339 -33.47 36.61 6.45
CA GLY A 339 -32.14 37.09 6.74
C GLY A 339 -31.12 36.16 6.11
N ILE A 340 -30.01 36.70 5.59
CA ILE A 340 -29.04 35.94 4.78
C ILE A 340 -28.52 34.66 5.47
N THR A 341 -28.50 34.65 6.80
CA THR A 341 -28.02 33.53 7.63
C THR A 341 -29.10 32.52 8.01
N LEU A 342 -30.37 32.79 7.70
CA LEU A 342 -31.48 31.92 8.10
C LEU A 342 -31.66 30.77 7.08
N PRO A 343 -31.82 29.53 7.55
CA PRO A 343 -32.02 28.37 6.68
C PRO A 343 -33.41 28.35 6.05
N SER A 344 -33.62 27.47 5.06
CA SER A 344 -34.91 27.25 4.42
C SER A 344 -35.25 25.76 4.29
N ALA A 345 -36.24 25.30 5.05
CA ALA A 345 -36.72 23.91 5.00
C ALA A 345 -37.08 23.48 3.56
N LYS A 346 -37.76 24.37 2.81
CA LYS A 346 -38.17 24.12 1.43
C LYS A 346 -36.97 23.90 0.50
N LEU A 347 -35.90 24.68 0.64
CA LEU A 347 -34.73 24.55 -0.23
C LEU A 347 -33.81 23.40 0.23
N GLN A 348 -33.81 23.05 1.51
CA GLN A 348 -33.21 21.81 2.02
C GLN A 348 -33.94 20.57 1.45
N GLU A 349 -35.28 20.55 1.50
CA GLU A 349 -36.09 19.51 0.84
C GLU A 349 -35.75 19.44 -0.67
N ALA A 350 -35.68 20.58 -1.36
CA ALA A 350 -35.43 20.60 -2.79
C ALA A 350 -34.06 20.00 -3.17
N VAL A 351 -33.01 20.24 -2.38
CA VAL A 351 -31.68 19.64 -2.66
C VAL A 351 -31.68 18.14 -2.39
N ILE A 352 -32.37 17.69 -1.35
CA ILE A 352 -32.54 16.26 -1.03
C ILE A 352 -33.26 15.57 -2.20
N ARG A 353 -34.43 16.08 -2.62
CA ARG A 353 -35.18 15.53 -3.75
C ARG A 353 -34.38 15.50 -5.05
N LYS A 354 -33.59 16.54 -5.32
CA LYS A 354 -32.73 16.60 -6.49
C LYS A 354 -31.67 15.49 -6.48
N ALA A 355 -31.05 15.20 -5.34
CA ALA A 355 -30.06 14.12 -5.23
C ALA A 355 -30.69 12.74 -5.45
N TYR A 356 -31.83 12.46 -4.82
CA TYR A 356 -32.53 11.18 -4.97
C TYR A 356 -33.06 10.97 -6.39
N SER A 357 -33.66 12.00 -6.99
CA SER A 357 -34.10 11.95 -8.38
C SER A 357 -32.94 11.78 -9.35
N GLY A 358 -31.79 12.40 -9.10
CA GLY A 358 -30.60 12.26 -9.96
C GLY A 358 -29.90 10.90 -9.82
N ALA A 359 -30.15 10.18 -8.72
CA ALA A 359 -29.62 8.84 -8.46
C ALA A 359 -30.61 7.71 -8.78
N ASP A 360 -31.83 8.06 -9.22
CA ASP A 360 -32.98 7.15 -9.38
C ASP A 360 -33.23 6.29 -8.14
N LEU A 361 -33.22 6.93 -6.96
CA LEU A 361 -33.38 6.25 -5.66
C LEU A 361 -34.69 6.62 -4.98
N SER A 362 -35.28 5.64 -4.31
CA SER A 362 -36.39 5.85 -3.38
C SER A 362 -35.88 6.33 -2.02
N PHE A 363 -36.62 7.26 -1.41
CA PHE A 363 -36.40 7.66 -0.01
C PHE A 363 -36.55 6.48 0.96
N ASP A 364 -37.40 5.49 0.62
CA ASP A 364 -37.67 4.34 1.46
C ASP A 364 -36.49 3.37 1.60
N ASP A 365 -35.45 3.51 0.78
CA ASP A 365 -34.27 2.65 0.81
C ASP A 365 -33.05 3.33 1.42
N THR A 366 -33.26 4.37 2.24
CA THR A 366 -32.22 5.00 3.06
C THR A 366 -32.57 4.87 4.53
N ASP A 367 -31.62 4.42 5.34
CA ASP A 367 -31.86 4.11 6.76
C ASP A 367 -31.21 5.10 7.71
N TYR A 368 -30.21 5.84 7.24
CA TYR A 368 -29.47 6.75 8.07
C TYR A 368 -29.29 8.12 7.42
N ILE A 369 -29.53 9.19 8.18
CA ILE A 369 -29.16 10.56 7.78
C ILE A 369 -28.16 11.10 8.79
N GLU A 370 -26.96 11.40 8.30
CA GLU A 370 -25.99 12.23 8.99
C GLU A 370 -26.36 13.70 8.72
N CYS A 371 -27.06 14.30 9.67
CA CYS A 371 -27.58 15.65 9.60
C CYS A 371 -26.47 16.70 9.66
N HIS A 372 -26.77 17.88 9.13
CA HIS A 372 -25.97 19.07 9.34
C HIS A 372 -25.93 19.40 10.84
N GLY A 373 -27.06 19.36 11.54
CA GLY A 373 -27.13 19.11 13.00
C GLY A 373 -26.21 20.01 13.84
N THR A 374 -26.32 21.32 13.68
CA THR A 374 -25.43 22.28 14.37
C THR A 374 -25.72 22.48 15.86
N GLY A 375 -26.87 22.02 16.38
CA GLY A 375 -27.26 22.34 17.76
C GLY A 375 -27.81 23.75 17.90
N THR A 376 -28.39 24.31 16.83
CA THR A 376 -29.00 25.65 16.87
C THR A 376 -30.50 25.55 17.12
N ALA A 377 -31.03 26.44 17.96
CA ALA A 377 -32.46 26.48 18.34
C ALA A 377 -33.44 26.59 17.16
N VAL A 378 -32.97 27.11 16.02
CA VAL A 378 -33.75 27.33 14.79
C VAL A 378 -33.40 26.31 13.71
N GLY A 379 -32.12 25.98 13.55
CA GLY A 379 -31.66 25.12 12.45
C GLY A 379 -32.08 23.67 12.62
N ASP A 380 -31.96 23.10 13.82
CA ASP A 380 -32.24 21.69 14.05
C ASP A 380 -33.72 21.33 13.77
N PRO A 381 -34.74 22.10 14.24
CA PRO A 381 -36.13 21.86 13.84
C PRO A 381 -36.37 21.97 12.33
N ILE A 382 -35.79 22.99 11.67
CA ILE A 382 -35.96 23.23 10.24
C ILE A 382 -35.39 22.07 9.40
N GLU A 383 -34.24 21.54 9.80
CA GLU A 383 -33.63 20.41 9.12
C GLU A 383 -34.48 19.14 9.26
N VAL A 384 -34.98 18.85 10.47
CA VAL A 384 -35.83 17.68 10.70
C VAL A 384 -37.16 17.79 9.94
N ASP A 385 -37.79 18.97 9.91
CA ASP A 385 -39.01 19.22 9.14
C ASP A 385 -38.80 19.01 7.62
N GLY A 386 -37.66 19.45 7.09
CA GLY A 386 -37.26 19.23 5.70
C GLY A 386 -37.09 17.75 5.38
N LEU A 387 -36.45 16.99 6.27
CA LEU A 387 -36.31 15.54 6.15
C LEU A 387 -37.68 14.85 6.22
N GLN A 388 -38.56 15.22 7.16
CA GLN A 388 -39.89 14.63 7.26
C GLN A 388 -40.73 14.81 5.99
N SER A 389 -40.55 15.94 5.31
CA SER A 389 -41.27 16.25 4.07
C SER A 389 -40.81 15.40 2.89
N CYS A 390 -39.55 14.94 2.90
CA CYS A 390 -39.01 14.03 1.89
C CYS A 390 -39.33 12.57 2.20
N PHE A 391 -39.04 12.16 3.44
CA PHE A 391 -38.97 10.77 3.82
C PHE A 391 -40.30 10.22 4.35
N GLY A 392 -41.22 11.02 4.88
CA GLY A 392 -42.47 10.51 5.46
C GLY A 392 -43.63 10.36 4.45
N PRO A 393 -44.56 9.41 4.66
CA PRO A 393 -44.62 8.41 5.74
C PRO A 393 -43.80 7.14 5.45
N ARG A 394 -43.25 6.49 6.49
CA ARG A 394 -42.40 5.29 6.34
C ARG A 394 -42.84 4.11 7.20
N LYS A 395 -42.58 2.91 6.67
CA LYS A 395 -42.74 1.65 7.40
C LYS A 395 -41.58 1.39 8.36
N TRP A 396 -40.33 1.55 7.90
CA TRP A 396 -39.12 1.27 8.68
C TRP A 396 -38.57 2.55 9.33
N PRO A 397 -37.91 2.45 10.51
CA PRO A 397 -37.37 3.64 11.18
C PRO A 397 -36.27 4.32 10.37
N LEU A 398 -36.32 5.65 10.28
CA LEU A 398 -35.23 6.46 9.73
C LEU A 398 -34.33 6.95 10.87
N VAL A 399 -33.10 6.45 10.95
CA VAL A 399 -32.16 6.87 11.97
C VAL A 399 -31.52 8.20 11.57
N ILE A 400 -31.42 9.14 12.51
CA ILE A 400 -30.75 10.42 12.30
C ILE A 400 -29.66 10.63 13.37
N GLY A 401 -28.60 11.34 13.00
CA GLY A 401 -27.54 11.71 13.93
C GLY A 401 -26.67 12.84 13.42
N SER A 402 -25.71 13.29 14.23
CA SER A 402 -24.70 14.24 13.76
C SER A 402 -23.39 14.07 14.52
N VAL A 403 -22.27 14.03 13.79
CA VAL A 403 -20.91 13.98 14.37
C VAL A 403 -20.55 15.25 15.14
N LYS A 404 -21.24 16.37 14.89
CA LYS A 404 -20.90 17.68 15.49
C LYS A 404 -21.10 17.71 17.00
N ALA A 405 -22.02 16.91 17.53
CA ALA A 405 -22.16 16.77 18.98
C ALA A 405 -20.91 16.15 19.64
N ASN A 406 -20.22 15.25 18.91
CA ASN A 406 -19.00 14.60 19.37
C ASN A 406 -17.75 15.47 19.14
N LEU A 407 -17.63 16.07 17.95
CA LEU A 407 -16.37 16.68 17.48
C LEU A 407 -16.46 18.19 17.18
N GLY A 408 -17.60 18.80 17.44
CA GLY A 408 -17.86 20.21 17.12
C GLY A 408 -18.08 20.46 15.63
N HIS A 409 -18.30 21.73 15.29
CA HIS A 409 -18.49 22.16 13.92
C HIS A 409 -17.17 22.63 13.30
N SER A 410 -16.58 21.78 12.47
CA SER A 410 -15.34 22.04 11.73
C SER A 410 -15.52 22.85 10.43
N GLU A 411 -16.58 23.65 10.35
CA GLU A 411 -16.85 24.60 9.28
C GLU A 411 -16.69 23.97 7.88
N ALA A 412 -15.76 24.45 7.04
CA ALA A 412 -15.53 23.92 5.69
C ALA A 412 -15.24 22.40 5.66
N ALA A 413 -14.64 21.84 6.71
CA ALA A 413 -14.25 20.44 6.81
C ALA A 413 -15.35 19.53 7.41
N SER A 414 -16.49 20.09 7.84
CA SER A 414 -17.54 19.32 8.51
C SER A 414 -18.20 18.28 7.63
N GLY A 415 -18.44 18.60 6.36
CA GLY A 415 -19.07 17.67 5.44
C GLY A 415 -18.26 16.38 5.26
N LEU A 416 -16.93 16.49 5.09
CA LEU A 416 -16.06 15.32 4.97
C LEU A 416 -15.91 14.57 6.30
N THR A 417 -15.93 15.27 7.44
CA THR A 417 -15.94 14.60 8.75
C THR A 417 -17.17 13.69 8.88
N SER A 418 -18.34 14.21 8.50
CA SER A 418 -19.61 13.45 8.43
C SER A 418 -19.54 12.30 7.42
N LEU A 419 -18.98 12.52 6.24
CA LEU A 419 -18.84 11.48 5.22
C LEU A 419 -17.91 10.33 5.64
N ILE A 420 -16.76 10.64 6.26
CA ILE A 420 -15.83 9.61 6.77
C ILE A 420 -16.51 8.80 7.88
N LYS A 421 -17.23 9.45 8.81
CA LYS A 421 -18.06 8.74 9.81
C LYS A 421 -19.04 7.78 9.13
N VAL A 422 -19.75 8.24 8.10
CA VAL A 422 -20.75 7.41 7.40
C VAL A 422 -20.08 6.24 6.66
N ALA A 423 -18.96 6.45 5.97
CA ALA A 423 -18.24 5.38 5.30
C ALA A 423 -17.76 4.30 6.28
N LEU A 424 -17.27 4.69 7.46
CA LEU A 424 -16.92 3.75 8.54
C LEU A 424 -18.16 3.02 9.09
N ALA A 425 -19.28 3.72 9.26
CA ALA A 425 -20.53 3.14 9.74
C ALA A 425 -21.07 2.07 8.77
N LEU A 426 -20.95 2.32 7.45
CA LEU A 426 -21.30 1.37 6.39
C LEU A 426 -20.40 0.13 6.40
N ASP A 427 -19.07 0.32 6.46
CA ASP A 427 -18.05 -0.74 6.54
C ASP A 427 -18.28 -1.64 7.76
N LYS A 428 -18.68 -1.05 8.89
CA LYS A 428 -18.93 -1.78 10.15
C LYS A 428 -20.35 -2.30 10.30
N GLY A 429 -21.28 -1.90 9.43
CA GLY A 429 -22.70 -2.23 9.54
C GLY A 429 -23.36 -1.69 10.81
N LYS A 430 -22.85 -0.59 11.38
CA LYS A 430 -23.31 -0.04 12.67
C LYS A 430 -23.34 1.48 12.65
N ILE A 431 -24.34 2.06 13.32
CA ILE A 431 -24.54 3.50 13.41
C ILE A 431 -24.02 3.98 14.78
N PRO A 432 -22.97 4.82 14.81
CA PRO A 432 -22.43 5.35 16.06
C PRO A 432 -23.34 6.44 16.66
N PRO A 433 -23.28 6.63 17.99
CA PRO A 433 -24.15 7.55 18.72
C PRO A 433 -23.86 9.03 18.45
N THR A 434 -24.90 9.84 18.53
CA THR A 434 -24.89 11.31 18.64
C THR A 434 -24.78 11.66 20.11
N TYR A 435 -23.68 12.30 20.49
CA TYR A 435 -23.40 12.60 21.89
C TYR A 435 -24.40 13.61 22.49
N GLY A 436 -24.70 13.47 23.78
CA GLY A 436 -25.24 14.57 24.59
C GLY A 436 -26.75 14.84 24.51
N VAL A 437 -27.53 14.08 23.75
CA VAL A 437 -28.99 14.21 23.71
C VAL A 437 -29.60 13.66 25.01
N LYS A 438 -30.21 14.53 25.82
CA LYS A 438 -30.86 14.16 27.10
C LYS A 438 -32.36 14.38 27.05
N ASN A 439 -32.79 15.51 26.51
CA ASN A 439 -34.20 15.87 26.35
C ASN A 439 -34.39 16.33 24.91
N LEU A 440 -35.26 15.66 24.16
CA LEU A 440 -35.57 16.07 22.79
C LEU A 440 -36.11 17.51 22.77
N ASN A 441 -35.61 18.33 21.84
CA ASN A 441 -36.13 19.67 21.62
C ASN A 441 -37.63 19.58 21.28
N PRO A 442 -38.53 20.26 22.02
CA PRO A 442 -39.98 20.14 21.83
C PRO A 442 -40.48 20.67 20.49
N LYS A 443 -39.64 21.41 19.74
CA LYS A 443 -39.93 21.86 18.38
C LYS A 443 -39.57 20.82 17.30
N ILE A 444 -38.90 19.75 17.68
CA ILE A 444 -38.54 18.65 16.78
C ILE A 444 -39.64 17.61 16.87
N HIS A 445 -40.26 17.35 15.72
CA HIS A 445 -41.21 16.26 15.53
C HIS A 445 -40.47 15.11 14.84
N LEU A 446 -40.78 13.86 15.15
CA LEU A 446 -40.11 12.67 14.56
C LEU A 446 -41.10 11.67 13.94
N GLU A 447 -42.38 11.83 14.21
CA GLU A 447 -43.41 10.82 14.03
C GLU A 447 -43.73 10.58 12.55
N LYS A 448 -43.83 11.65 11.75
CA LYS A 448 -44.27 11.57 10.35
C LYS A 448 -43.40 10.65 9.49
N ALA A 449 -42.09 10.60 9.76
CA ALA A 449 -41.13 9.78 9.03
C ALA A 449 -40.59 8.60 9.85
N ASN A 450 -41.22 8.27 10.98
CA ASN A 450 -40.76 7.22 11.91
C ASN A 450 -39.28 7.40 12.29
N MET A 451 -38.87 8.65 12.58
CA MET A 451 -37.47 8.97 12.82
C MET A 451 -37.02 8.59 14.24
N ARG A 452 -35.75 8.22 14.38
CA ARG A 452 -35.11 7.96 15.68
C ARG A 452 -33.72 8.58 15.72
N ILE A 453 -33.36 9.19 16.85
CA ILE A 453 -32.01 9.72 17.04
C ILE A 453 -31.10 8.56 17.46
N ALA A 454 -29.93 8.43 16.84
CA ALA A 454 -28.90 7.48 17.23
C ALA A 454 -28.28 7.93 18.56
N MET A 455 -28.78 7.45 19.71
CA MET A 455 -28.23 7.78 21.04
C MET A 455 -27.24 6.73 21.56
N ASP A 456 -27.30 5.51 21.02
CA ASP A 456 -26.45 4.37 21.33
C ASP A 456 -25.81 3.82 20.06
N LEU A 457 -24.73 3.05 20.21
CA LEU A 457 -24.16 2.27 19.09
C LEU A 457 -25.17 1.20 18.68
N GLY A 458 -25.77 1.35 17.50
CA GLY A 458 -26.83 0.48 17.01
C GLY A 458 -26.42 -0.30 15.75
N GLU A 459 -27.03 -1.46 15.54
CA GLU A 459 -26.95 -2.19 14.27
C GLU A 459 -27.65 -1.42 13.15
N TRP A 460 -27.25 -1.66 11.90
CA TRP A 460 -27.95 -1.10 10.76
C TRP A 460 -29.40 -1.65 10.69
N PRO A 461 -30.43 -0.81 10.46
CA PRO A 461 -31.83 -1.26 10.53
C PRO A 461 -32.23 -2.36 9.54
N ARG A 462 -31.53 -2.46 8.41
CA ARG A 462 -31.80 -3.39 7.30
C ARG A 462 -30.48 -3.81 6.63
N ASP A 463 -30.57 -4.82 5.76
CA ASP A 463 -29.42 -5.31 4.99
C ASP A 463 -28.91 -4.30 3.95
N ILE A 464 -29.82 -3.50 3.36
CA ILE A 464 -29.46 -2.40 2.47
C ILE A 464 -28.89 -1.25 3.31
N ARG A 465 -27.58 -1.07 3.23
CA ARG A 465 -26.86 -0.05 3.99
C ARG A 465 -26.67 1.20 3.15
N ARG A 466 -27.64 2.10 3.25
CA ARG A 466 -27.60 3.40 2.57
C ARG A 466 -27.82 4.55 3.53
N ALA A 467 -27.02 5.59 3.36
CA ALA A 467 -27.04 6.78 4.17
C ALA A 467 -26.99 8.05 3.34
N SER A 468 -27.53 9.14 3.89
CA SER A 468 -27.38 10.48 3.33
C SER A 468 -26.64 11.42 4.28
N ILE A 469 -25.98 12.42 3.71
CA ILE A 469 -25.22 13.44 4.42
C ILE A 469 -25.76 14.82 4.02
N ASN A 470 -26.17 15.61 5.02
CA ASN A 470 -26.56 16.99 4.85
C ASN A 470 -25.40 17.94 5.20
N SER A 471 -25.16 18.95 4.36
CA SER A 471 -24.24 20.03 4.70
C SER A 471 -24.73 21.37 4.18
N PHE A 472 -25.03 22.29 5.08
CA PHE A 472 -25.69 23.56 4.76
C PHE A 472 -24.80 24.74 5.16
N GLY A 473 -24.38 25.55 4.19
CA GLY A 473 -23.59 26.76 4.43
C GLY A 473 -24.45 27.87 5.04
N TYR A 474 -23.90 28.65 5.97
CA TYR A 474 -24.67 29.71 6.64
C TYR A 474 -25.18 30.78 5.66
N GLY A 475 -24.49 31.01 4.53
CA GLY A 475 -24.95 31.91 3.45
C GLY A 475 -26.05 31.30 2.54
N GLY A 476 -26.51 30.09 2.85
CA GLY A 476 -27.60 29.41 2.16
C GLY A 476 -27.20 28.46 1.03
N ALA A 477 -25.91 28.17 0.86
CA ALA A 477 -25.43 27.16 -0.08
C ALA A 477 -25.63 25.76 0.50
N ASN A 478 -26.66 25.03 0.06
CA ASN A 478 -26.96 23.70 0.56
C ASN A 478 -26.34 22.62 -0.31
N ALA A 479 -25.93 21.53 0.34
CA ALA A 479 -25.43 20.33 -0.32
C ALA A 479 -25.99 19.07 0.34
N HIS A 480 -26.18 18.03 -0.47
CA HIS A 480 -26.65 16.72 -0.04
C HIS A 480 -25.88 15.64 -0.80
N ALA A 481 -25.50 14.57 -0.12
CA ALA A 481 -24.84 13.40 -0.71
C ALA A 481 -25.49 12.11 -0.22
N ILE A 482 -25.58 11.11 -1.11
CA ILE A 482 -26.11 9.79 -0.86
C ILE A 482 -24.99 8.78 -1.08
N VAL A 483 -24.75 7.93 -0.10
CA VAL A 483 -23.70 6.90 -0.14
C VAL A 483 -24.21 5.56 0.36
N GLU A 484 -23.54 4.51 -0.09
CA GLU A 484 -23.96 3.13 0.12
C GLU A 484 -22.75 2.21 0.31
N SER A 485 -22.94 1.09 1.02
CA SER A 485 -21.90 0.06 1.07
C SER A 485 -21.74 -0.62 -0.29
N LEU A 486 -20.57 -1.21 -0.56
CA LEU A 486 -20.35 -1.91 -1.84
C LEU A 486 -21.31 -3.09 -1.99
N GLU A 487 -21.54 -3.83 -0.90
CA GLU A 487 -22.40 -5.02 -0.86
C GLU A 487 -23.85 -4.67 -1.21
N SER A 488 -24.36 -3.55 -0.68
CA SER A 488 -25.71 -3.08 -0.99
C SER A 488 -25.82 -2.57 -2.43
N TYR A 489 -24.77 -1.93 -2.96
CA TYR A 489 -24.76 -1.47 -4.35
C TYR A 489 -24.78 -2.62 -5.35
N LEU A 490 -24.04 -3.70 -5.09
CA LEU A 490 -23.96 -4.86 -5.98
C LEU A 490 -25.15 -5.82 -5.86
N ASP A 491 -26.08 -5.58 -4.94
CA ASP A 491 -27.11 -6.56 -4.52
C ASP A 491 -26.50 -7.93 -4.12
N GLU A 492 -25.20 -7.95 -3.80
CA GLU A 492 -24.45 -9.13 -3.41
C GLU A 492 -24.26 -9.10 -1.89
N ILE A 493 -25.21 -9.70 -1.17
CA ILE A 493 -24.99 -10.09 0.23
C ILE A 493 -24.06 -11.30 0.21
N HIS A 494 -22.76 -11.06 0.13
CA HIS A 494 -21.78 -12.11 0.42
C HIS A 494 -21.81 -12.34 1.93
N GLU A 495 -22.40 -13.46 2.35
CA GLU A 495 -21.84 -14.16 3.50
C GLU A 495 -20.39 -14.46 3.10
N VAL A 496 -19.44 -13.69 3.64
CA VAL A 496 -18.03 -14.05 3.55
C VAL A 496 -17.89 -15.34 4.33
N ALA A 497 -18.10 -16.47 3.66
CA ALA A 497 -17.75 -17.77 4.18
C ALA A 497 -16.27 -17.66 4.54
N PRO A 498 -15.88 -17.96 5.79
CA PRO A 498 -14.47 -18.08 6.13
C PRO A 498 -13.88 -19.02 5.10
N ILE A 499 -12.93 -18.55 4.29
CA ILE A 499 -12.08 -19.46 3.55
C ILE A 499 -11.32 -20.19 4.65
N GLU A 500 -11.81 -21.35 5.07
CA GLU A 500 -11.09 -22.30 5.90
C GLU A 500 -9.87 -22.78 5.10
N SER A 501 -8.88 -21.91 4.99
CA SER A 501 -7.54 -22.32 4.65
C SER A 501 -7.07 -23.14 5.83
N ALA A 502 -6.84 -24.43 5.63
CA ALA A 502 -6.15 -25.27 6.60
C ALA A 502 -4.86 -24.53 7.02
N CYS A 503 -4.89 -23.89 8.19
CA CYS A 503 -3.87 -22.94 8.59
C CYS A 503 -2.62 -23.75 8.92
N THR A 504 -1.71 -23.84 7.95
CA THR A 504 -0.37 -24.37 8.22
C THR A 504 0.44 -23.27 8.89
N ALA A 505 1.25 -23.64 9.87
CA ALA A 505 2.11 -22.66 10.53
C ALA A 505 3.06 -22.03 9.49
N GLN A 506 3.06 -20.71 9.38
CA GLN A 506 3.79 -19.96 8.37
C GLN A 506 4.62 -18.85 9.00
N VAL A 507 5.85 -18.67 8.52
CA VAL A 507 6.66 -17.48 8.81
C VAL A 507 6.44 -16.47 7.70
N LEU A 508 6.06 -15.25 8.09
CA LEU A 508 5.76 -14.13 7.23
C LEU A 508 6.84 -13.07 7.37
N VAL A 509 7.19 -12.44 6.24
CA VAL A 509 8.06 -11.27 6.19
C VAL A 509 7.18 -10.03 6.08
N LEU A 510 7.33 -9.09 7.01
CA LEU A 510 6.65 -7.80 6.99
C LEU A 510 7.65 -6.72 6.59
N PRO A 511 7.73 -6.35 5.29
CA PRO A 511 8.64 -5.30 4.85
C PRO A 511 8.14 -3.94 5.31
N LEU A 512 9.05 -3.12 5.80
CA LEU A 512 8.77 -1.77 6.28
C LEU A 512 9.73 -0.80 5.60
N SER A 513 9.24 0.39 5.30
CA SER A 513 10.08 1.47 4.84
C SER A 513 9.65 2.81 5.42
N ALA A 514 10.59 3.75 5.47
CA ALA A 514 10.32 5.13 5.86
C ALA A 514 11.33 6.10 5.20
N ALA A 515 11.00 7.39 5.24
CA ALA A 515 11.88 8.46 4.77
C ALA A 515 13.00 8.80 5.78
N SER A 516 12.83 8.46 7.07
CA SER A 516 13.77 8.77 8.14
C SER A 516 13.94 7.59 9.11
N LYS A 517 15.07 7.53 9.82
CA LYS A 517 15.33 6.48 10.82
C LYS A 517 14.31 6.50 11.96
N PRO A 518 13.97 7.66 12.57
CA PRO A 518 12.93 7.72 13.61
C PRO A 518 11.55 7.25 13.13
N SER A 519 11.16 7.60 11.90
CA SER A 519 9.89 7.15 11.32
C SER A 519 9.88 5.63 11.14
N LEU A 520 11.00 5.03 10.73
CA LEU A 520 11.11 3.58 10.59
C LEU A 520 11.02 2.86 11.94
N GLU A 521 11.69 3.39 12.98
CA GLU A 521 11.61 2.86 14.35
C GLU A 521 10.18 2.91 14.90
N THR A 522 9.44 3.99 14.59
CA THR A 522 8.02 4.11 14.95
C THR A 522 7.18 3.04 14.26
N ARG A 523 7.35 2.86 12.94
CA ARG A 523 6.62 1.84 12.17
C ARG A 523 6.95 0.42 12.62
N LEU A 524 8.21 0.16 12.97
CA LEU A 524 8.64 -1.12 13.53
C LEU A 524 7.87 -1.44 14.81
N LYS A 525 7.90 -0.52 15.78
CA LYS A 525 7.20 -0.69 17.05
C LYS A 525 5.70 -0.93 16.86
N GLN A 526 5.05 -0.14 15.99
CA GLN A 526 3.62 -0.32 15.68
C GLN A 526 3.33 -1.70 15.07
N THR A 527 4.22 -2.17 14.19
CA THR A 527 4.08 -3.49 13.55
C THR A 527 4.28 -4.62 14.55
N GLU A 528 5.28 -4.50 15.43
CA GLU A 528 5.52 -5.44 16.53
C GLU A 528 4.33 -5.50 17.48
N GLU A 529 3.74 -4.35 17.85
CA GLU A 529 2.53 -4.28 18.67
C GLU A 529 1.34 -4.98 18.00
N ILE A 530 1.16 -4.84 16.67
CA ILE A 530 0.09 -5.54 15.94
C ILE A 530 0.32 -7.06 15.96
N ILE A 531 1.56 -7.51 15.73
CA ILE A 531 1.91 -8.95 15.79
C ILE A 531 1.65 -9.51 17.18
N GLN A 532 2.01 -8.77 18.23
CA GLN A 532 1.84 -9.20 19.63
C GLN A 532 0.38 -9.28 20.09
N ARG A 533 -0.58 -8.70 19.35
CA ARG A 533 -2.02 -8.90 19.62
C ARG A 533 -2.47 -10.34 19.35
N GLY A 534 -1.69 -11.12 18.60
CA GLY A 534 -1.95 -12.53 18.38
C GLY A 534 -3.02 -12.85 17.34
N ASP A 535 -3.45 -11.88 16.53
CA ASP A 535 -4.38 -12.12 15.42
C ASP A 535 -3.60 -12.51 14.15
N GLY A 536 -3.64 -13.79 13.78
CA GLY A 536 -2.91 -14.32 12.63
C GLY A 536 -3.45 -13.85 11.28
N ASP A 537 -4.75 -13.62 11.14
CA ASP A 537 -5.34 -13.21 9.86
C ASP A 537 -5.11 -11.73 9.60
N LEU A 538 -5.13 -10.90 10.66
CA LEU A 538 -4.67 -9.53 10.58
C LEU A 538 -3.19 -9.46 10.16
N VAL A 539 -2.32 -10.30 10.73
CA VAL A 539 -0.89 -10.30 10.40
C VAL A 539 -0.63 -10.79 8.98
N LYS A 540 -1.35 -11.82 8.48
CA LYS A 540 -1.30 -12.23 7.07
C LYS A 540 -1.69 -11.08 6.13
N SER A 541 -2.82 -10.43 6.43
CA SER A 541 -3.33 -9.29 5.65
C SER A 541 -2.35 -8.11 5.66
N LEU A 542 -1.73 -7.84 6.81
CA LEU A 542 -0.72 -6.81 6.96
C LEU A 542 0.55 -7.13 6.15
N ALA A 543 1.05 -8.36 6.21
CA ALA A 543 2.21 -8.80 5.44
C ALA A 543 1.98 -8.66 3.94
N PHE A 544 0.80 -9.06 3.45
CA PHE A 544 0.39 -8.85 2.06
C PHE A 544 0.34 -7.37 1.69
N THR A 545 -0.34 -6.55 2.50
CA THR A 545 -0.52 -5.11 2.25
C THR A 545 0.83 -4.38 2.22
N LEU A 546 1.70 -4.64 3.19
CA LEU A 546 3.04 -4.05 3.24
C LEU A 546 3.90 -4.45 2.04
N SER A 547 3.76 -5.67 1.54
CA SER A 547 4.54 -6.18 0.40
C SER A 547 4.03 -5.67 -0.95
N GLN A 548 2.71 -5.53 -1.11
CA GLN A 548 2.08 -5.24 -2.41
C GLN A 548 1.66 -3.78 -2.59
N LYS A 549 1.37 -3.06 -1.49
CA LYS A 549 0.71 -1.75 -1.51
C LYS A 549 1.50 -0.64 -0.81
N SER A 550 2.52 -0.97 -0.02
CA SER A 550 3.30 0.06 0.68
C SER A 550 4.38 0.66 -0.24
N PRO A 551 4.50 1.99 -0.33
CA PRO A 551 5.57 2.63 -1.09
C PRO A 551 6.94 2.19 -0.55
N GLY A 552 7.86 1.83 -1.44
CA GLY A 552 9.24 1.53 -1.08
C GLY A 552 10.04 2.81 -0.82
N MET A 553 10.08 3.30 0.41
CA MET A 553 10.88 4.46 0.80
C MET A 553 12.36 4.11 0.99
N SER A 554 13.19 5.16 1.15
CA SER A 554 14.65 5.04 1.07
C SER A 554 15.29 4.22 2.19
N ILE A 555 14.69 4.15 3.38
CA ILE A 555 15.20 3.36 4.50
C ILE A 555 14.25 2.20 4.69
N LYS A 556 14.76 0.96 4.63
CA LYS A 556 13.93 -0.25 4.69
C LYS A 556 14.43 -1.19 5.78
N LYS A 557 13.49 -1.89 6.42
CA LYS A 557 13.71 -2.99 7.36
C LYS A 557 12.61 -4.02 7.17
N PHE A 558 12.70 -5.15 7.84
CA PHE A 558 11.61 -6.11 7.89
C PHE A 558 11.48 -6.68 9.30
N VAL A 559 10.31 -7.20 9.61
CA VAL A 559 10.03 -7.99 10.81
C VAL A 559 9.56 -9.37 10.38
N LEU A 560 9.92 -10.39 11.15
CA LEU A 560 9.44 -11.75 10.94
C LEU A 560 8.33 -12.04 11.96
N ALA A 561 7.20 -12.52 11.46
CA ALA A 561 6.10 -13.00 12.28
C ALA A 561 5.83 -14.47 11.96
N LYS A 562 5.52 -15.27 12.97
CA LYS A 562 5.08 -16.65 12.78
C LYS A 562 3.60 -16.72 13.12
N VAL A 563 2.80 -17.11 12.15
CA VAL A 563 1.40 -17.47 12.36
C VAL A 563 1.35 -18.97 12.58
N ARG A 564 0.80 -19.37 13.72
CA ARG A 564 0.65 -20.77 14.12
C ARG A 564 -0.60 -21.38 13.48
N ALA A 565 -0.68 -22.71 13.52
CA ALA A 565 -1.83 -23.43 12.98
C ALA A 565 -3.15 -23.14 13.71
N ASP A 566 -3.10 -22.67 14.96
CA ASP A 566 -4.26 -22.24 15.73
C ASP A 566 -4.68 -20.79 15.48
N GLY A 567 -4.09 -20.13 14.47
CA GLY A 567 -4.43 -18.76 14.07
C GLY A 567 -3.77 -17.68 14.92
N LEU A 568 -2.96 -18.03 15.93
CA LEU A 568 -2.22 -17.05 16.72
C LEU A 568 -0.93 -16.61 16.03
N SER A 569 -0.61 -15.31 16.13
CA SER A 569 0.66 -14.75 15.64
C SER A 569 1.64 -14.48 16.78
N GLU A 570 2.94 -14.65 16.51
CA GLU A 570 4.03 -14.32 17.42
C GLU A 570 5.20 -13.67 16.66
N LEU A 571 5.90 -12.76 17.33
CA LEU A 571 7.13 -12.18 16.81
C LEU A 571 8.21 -13.27 16.78
N VAL A 572 8.88 -13.44 15.64
CA VAL A 572 10.05 -14.32 15.58
C VAL A 572 11.26 -13.50 16.06
N PRO A 573 11.92 -13.91 17.16
CA PRO A 573 13.13 -13.23 17.61
C PRO A 573 14.16 -13.22 16.49
N PRO A 574 14.94 -12.14 16.34
CA PRO A 574 16.05 -12.14 15.41
C PRO A 574 17.14 -13.06 15.97
N ASP A 575 17.02 -14.36 15.76
CA ASP A 575 18.15 -15.30 15.80
C ASP A 575 18.99 -15.09 14.53
N SER A 576 19.44 -13.84 14.37
CA SER A 576 20.32 -13.22 13.37
C SER A 576 20.21 -13.73 11.93
N PRO A 577 19.47 -12.99 11.10
CA PRO A 577 20.00 -12.43 9.87
C PRO A 577 20.26 -10.93 10.07
N GLU A 578 21.47 -10.48 9.71
CA GLU A 578 21.85 -9.07 9.72
C GLU A 578 20.77 -8.23 9.01
N ILE A 579 20.28 -7.19 9.70
CA ILE A 579 19.41 -6.21 9.09
C ILE A 579 20.27 -5.41 8.10
N VAL A 580 20.17 -5.74 6.82
CA VAL A 580 20.88 -5.01 5.77
C VAL A 580 20.12 -3.71 5.48
N ASP A 581 20.79 -2.57 5.63
CA ASP A 581 20.27 -1.30 5.12
C ASP A 581 20.07 -1.43 3.61
N ALA A 582 18.86 -1.20 3.11
CA ALA A 582 18.57 -1.31 1.68
C ALA A 582 19.40 -0.36 0.80
N LYS A 583 19.94 0.74 1.35
CA LYS A 583 20.91 1.59 0.63
C LYS A 583 22.28 0.93 0.49
N SER A 584 22.62 0.03 1.42
CA SER A 584 23.85 -0.78 1.43
C SER A 584 23.67 -2.13 0.75
N ALA A 585 22.42 -2.60 0.61
CA ALA A 585 22.05 -3.75 -0.21
C ALA A 585 22.16 -3.38 -1.69
N GLY A 586 23.39 -3.17 -2.15
CA GLY A 586 23.70 -3.11 -3.57
C GLY A 586 23.29 -4.44 -4.20
N LEU A 587 22.20 -4.42 -4.95
CA LEU A 587 22.00 -5.40 -6.01
C LEU A 587 23.13 -5.19 -7.03
N PRO A 588 23.82 -6.27 -7.45
CA PRO A 588 23.27 -7.62 -7.58
C PRO A 588 23.81 -8.71 -6.62
N PHE A 589 23.07 -9.82 -6.49
CA PHE A 589 23.46 -11.02 -5.74
C PHE A 589 24.13 -12.07 -6.63
N SER A 590 25.01 -12.90 -6.05
CA SER A 590 25.52 -14.12 -6.69
C SER A 590 25.07 -15.37 -5.93
N PHE A 591 24.75 -16.44 -6.66
CA PHE A 591 24.34 -17.71 -6.07
C PHE A 591 25.52 -18.69 -6.03
N ILE A 592 25.69 -19.34 -4.89
CA ILE A 592 26.71 -20.37 -4.68
C ILE A 592 26.01 -21.70 -4.47
N PHE A 593 26.31 -22.72 -5.27
CA PHE A 593 25.62 -24.00 -5.23
C PHE A 593 26.42 -25.05 -4.47
N THR A 594 25.83 -25.58 -3.40
CA THR A 594 26.40 -26.64 -2.56
C THR A 594 26.57 -27.93 -3.36
N GLY A 595 27.66 -28.67 -3.12
CA GLY A 595 27.85 -30.01 -3.70
C GLY A 595 27.17 -31.11 -2.89
N GLN A 596 27.48 -32.37 -3.22
CA GLN A 596 27.05 -33.53 -2.43
C GLN A 596 27.62 -33.51 -1.00
N GLY A 597 26.86 -34.04 -0.03
CA GLY A 597 27.25 -34.12 1.39
C GLY A 597 26.46 -33.20 2.32
N ALA A 598 25.59 -32.35 1.76
CA ALA A 598 24.71 -31.45 2.51
C ALA A 598 23.29 -32.03 2.72
N GLN A 599 23.02 -33.23 2.21
CA GLN A 599 21.70 -33.86 2.30
C GLN A 599 21.37 -34.34 3.72
N TYR A 600 20.11 -34.27 4.09
CA TYR A 600 19.56 -34.83 5.32
C TYR A 600 18.11 -35.30 5.09
N PRO A 601 17.59 -36.26 5.88
CA PRO A 601 16.19 -36.67 5.75
C PRO A 601 15.22 -35.50 5.91
N GLU A 602 14.12 -35.49 5.17
CA GLU A 602 13.09 -34.44 5.18
C GLU A 602 13.57 -33.04 4.72
N MET A 603 14.76 -32.92 4.12
CA MET A 603 15.19 -31.68 3.47
C MET A 603 14.17 -31.24 2.41
N GLY A 604 13.81 -29.96 2.37
CA GLY A 604 12.82 -29.44 1.42
C GLY A 604 11.36 -29.87 1.64
N LYS A 605 11.05 -30.75 2.61
CA LYS A 605 9.70 -31.26 2.89
C LYS A 605 8.68 -30.14 3.13
N GLN A 606 9.05 -29.14 3.94
CA GLN A 606 8.17 -28.00 4.22
C GLN A 606 7.88 -27.18 2.95
N LEU A 607 8.89 -26.93 2.10
CA LEU A 607 8.70 -26.22 0.83
C LEU A 607 7.77 -27.01 -0.10
N LEU A 608 7.91 -28.33 -0.13
CA LEU A 608 7.03 -29.20 -0.92
C LEU A 608 5.56 -29.12 -0.47
N GLN A 609 5.32 -28.91 0.83
CA GLN A 609 3.99 -28.78 1.42
C GLN A 609 3.39 -27.37 1.32
N THR A 610 4.21 -26.33 1.27
CA THR A 610 3.78 -24.93 1.44
C THR A 610 4.00 -24.04 0.21
N SER A 611 4.80 -24.50 -0.77
CA SER A 611 5.16 -23.73 -1.96
C SER A 611 4.77 -24.45 -3.23
N GLU A 612 3.70 -23.98 -3.86
CA GLU A 612 3.21 -24.47 -5.15
C GLU A 612 4.29 -24.38 -6.27
N PRO A 613 5.07 -23.29 -6.42
CA PRO A 613 6.16 -23.25 -7.39
C PRO A 613 7.22 -24.34 -7.17
N PHE A 614 7.60 -24.60 -5.91
CA PHE A 614 8.56 -25.62 -5.56
C PHE A 614 8.01 -27.02 -5.87
N LEU A 615 6.80 -27.32 -5.42
CA LEU A 615 6.11 -28.59 -5.67
C LEU A 615 5.99 -28.89 -7.16
N ARG A 616 5.54 -27.91 -7.95
CA ARG A 616 5.42 -28.03 -9.41
C ARG A 616 6.76 -28.38 -10.07
N THR A 617 7.83 -27.76 -9.60
CA THR A 617 9.19 -28.03 -10.11
C THR A 617 9.60 -29.46 -9.82
N ILE A 618 9.47 -29.93 -8.58
CA ILE A 618 9.81 -31.32 -8.20
C ILE A 618 9.00 -32.33 -9.02
N ARG A 619 7.69 -32.11 -9.18
CA ARG A 619 6.82 -32.98 -9.99
C ARG A 619 7.19 -33.00 -11.47
N ALA A 620 7.58 -31.86 -12.03
CA ALA A 620 8.06 -31.79 -13.41
C ALA A 620 9.36 -32.59 -13.61
N LEU A 621 10.30 -32.48 -12.67
CA LEU A 621 11.54 -33.26 -12.66
C LEU A 621 11.26 -34.78 -12.50
N ASP A 622 10.29 -35.15 -11.66
CA ASP A 622 9.82 -36.54 -11.55
C ASP A 622 9.24 -37.06 -12.87
N GLY A 623 8.44 -36.25 -13.56
CA GLY A 623 7.92 -36.58 -14.89
C GLY A 623 9.03 -36.83 -15.91
N ILE A 624 10.10 -36.04 -15.86
CA ILE A 624 11.28 -36.21 -16.72
C ILE A 624 11.97 -37.55 -16.42
N LEU A 625 12.25 -37.86 -15.16
CA LEU A 625 12.93 -39.12 -14.80
C LEU A 625 12.07 -40.36 -15.12
N LYS A 626 10.74 -40.26 -14.93
CA LYS A 626 9.79 -41.32 -15.31
C LYS A 626 9.68 -41.53 -16.83
N SER A 627 10.03 -40.54 -17.63
CA SER A 627 10.00 -40.64 -19.10
C SER A 627 11.20 -41.39 -19.70
N LEU A 628 12.22 -41.70 -18.90
CA LEU A 628 13.34 -42.52 -19.33
C LEU A 628 12.91 -43.96 -19.66
N PRO A 629 13.65 -44.68 -20.53
CA PRO A 629 13.45 -46.10 -20.75
C PRO A 629 13.46 -46.88 -19.42
N LYS A 630 12.64 -47.93 -19.32
CA LYS A 630 12.40 -48.67 -18.07
C LYS A 630 13.68 -49.22 -17.44
N GLU A 631 14.66 -49.56 -18.27
CA GLU A 631 15.98 -50.09 -17.90
C GLU A 631 16.86 -49.03 -17.20
N THR A 632 16.54 -47.76 -17.40
CA THR A 632 17.29 -46.60 -16.90
C THR A 632 16.44 -45.65 -16.05
N SER A 633 15.14 -45.90 -15.89
CA SER A 633 14.26 -45.08 -15.07
C SER A 633 14.38 -45.49 -13.59
N PRO A 634 14.36 -44.56 -12.63
CA PRO A 634 14.37 -44.91 -11.21
C PRO A 634 13.04 -45.54 -10.77
N GLU A 635 13.10 -46.54 -9.88
CA GLU A 635 11.93 -47.13 -9.20
C GLU A 635 11.38 -46.25 -8.06
N TRP A 636 12.01 -45.12 -7.79
CA TRP A 636 11.67 -44.15 -6.74
C TRP A 636 11.42 -42.78 -7.37
N THR A 637 10.75 -41.89 -6.63
CA THR A 637 10.48 -40.51 -7.08
C THR A 637 11.14 -39.50 -6.16
N LEU A 638 11.47 -38.33 -6.71
CA LEU A 638 11.98 -37.17 -5.99
C LEU A 638 10.99 -36.76 -4.90
N GLU A 639 9.70 -36.59 -5.25
CA GLU A 639 8.65 -36.18 -4.31
C GLU A 639 8.54 -37.15 -3.12
N GLN A 640 8.47 -38.46 -3.38
CA GLN A 640 8.36 -39.45 -2.32
C GLN A 640 9.61 -39.48 -1.44
N THR A 641 10.81 -39.40 -2.03
CA THR A 641 12.06 -39.44 -1.25
C THR A 641 12.21 -38.22 -0.32
N LEU A 642 11.69 -37.06 -0.72
CA LEU A 642 11.66 -35.86 0.14
C LEU A 642 10.64 -35.98 1.29
N LEU A 643 9.60 -36.80 1.12
CA LEU A 643 8.57 -37.07 2.11
C LEU A 643 8.92 -38.21 3.08
N ASP A 644 9.90 -39.05 2.74
CA ASP A 644 10.32 -40.19 3.56
C ASP A 644 10.76 -39.74 4.97
N SER A 645 10.29 -40.48 5.97
CA SER A 645 10.69 -40.25 7.37
C SER A 645 12.20 -40.51 7.57
N PRO A 646 12.83 -39.93 8.61
CA PRO A 646 14.22 -40.22 8.92
C PRO A 646 14.55 -41.71 9.10
N LEU A 647 13.58 -42.54 9.49
CA LEU A 647 13.76 -43.98 9.69
C LEU A 647 13.77 -44.79 8.39
N THR A 648 13.09 -44.31 7.35
CA THR A 648 12.93 -45.01 6.07
C THR A 648 13.71 -44.37 4.93
N SER A 649 14.25 -43.17 5.16
CA SER A 649 14.92 -42.37 4.15
C SER A 649 16.19 -43.05 3.65
N GLN A 650 16.28 -43.20 2.33
CA GLN A 650 17.49 -43.67 1.66
C GLN A 650 18.24 -42.50 1.00
N ILE A 651 18.07 -41.28 1.52
CA ILE A 651 18.64 -40.06 0.93
C ILE A 651 20.17 -40.10 0.82
N ASN A 652 20.82 -40.90 1.65
CA ASN A 652 22.29 -41.06 1.66
C ASN A 652 22.81 -42.05 0.60
N LEU A 653 21.95 -42.79 -0.10
CA LEU A 653 22.39 -43.59 -1.24
C LEU A 653 22.88 -42.65 -2.36
N VAL A 654 24.02 -42.98 -2.97
CA VAL A 654 24.60 -42.17 -4.06
C VAL A 654 23.58 -41.97 -5.19
N THR A 655 22.85 -43.03 -5.54
CA THR A 655 21.79 -43.03 -6.57
C THR A 655 20.65 -42.05 -6.29
N ARG A 656 20.47 -41.59 -5.03
CA ARG A 656 19.42 -40.64 -4.62
C ARG A 656 19.97 -39.26 -4.24
N SER A 657 21.06 -39.20 -3.47
CA SER A 657 21.60 -37.95 -2.92
C SER A 657 21.88 -36.87 -3.97
N GLN A 658 22.59 -37.20 -5.06
CA GLN A 658 22.96 -36.25 -6.12
C GLN A 658 21.74 -35.68 -6.88
N PRO A 659 20.84 -36.52 -7.47
CA PRO A 659 19.70 -36.00 -8.19
C PRO A 659 18.74 -35.23 -7.29
N ILE A 660 18.57 -35.63 -6.03
CA ILE A 660 17.67 -34.92 -5.11
C ILE A 660 18.25 -33.58 -4.66
N CYS A 661 19.55 -33.50 -4.35
CA CYS A 661 20.21 -32.22 -4.08
C CYS A 661 20.06 -31.24 -5.27
N THR A 662 20.28 -31.73 -6.49
CA THR A 662 20.10 -30.94 -7.71
C THR A 662 18.65 -30.50 -7.87
N ALA A 663 17.68 -31.39 -7.64
CA ALA A 663 16.25 -31.08 -7.73
C ALA A 663 15.83 -29.99 -6.72
N ILE A 664 16.32 -30.05 -5.47
CA ILE A 664 16.09 -29.01 -4.47
C ILE A 664 16.68 -27.67 -4.92
N GLN A 665 17.91 -27.67 -5.43
CA GLN A 665 18.56 -26.44 -5.89
C GLN A 665 17.81 -25.81 -7.06
N ILE A 666 17.36 -26.62 -8.04
CA ILE A 666 16.50 -26.17 -9.14
C ILE A 666 15.19 -25.60 -8.58
N GLY A 667 14.54 -26.31 -7.64
CA GLY A 667 13.31 -25.87 -7.00
C GLY A 667 13.44 -24.55 -6.25
N ILE A 668 14.56 -24.35 -5.52
CA ILE A 668 14.85 -23.08 -4.84
C ILE A 668 15.10 -21.97 -5.87
N VAL A 669 15.84 -22.23 -6.94
CA VAL A 669 16.08 -21.24 -8.01
C VAL A 669 14.76 -20.81 -8.66
N ASP A 670 13.88 -21.74 -9.00
CA ASP A 670 12.58 -21.41 -9.61
C ASP A 670 11.64 -20.71 -8.64
N LEU A 671 11.68 -21.06 -7.35
CA LEU A 671 10.98 -20.32 -6.30
C LEU A 671 11.47 -18.88 -6.19
N LEU A 672 12.79 -18.66 -6.12
CA LEU A 672 13.39 -17.32 -6.07
C LEU A 672 13.06 -16.50 -7.33
N ARG A 673 13.10 -17.13 -8.52
CA ARG A 673 12.68 -16.50 -9.78
C ARG A 673 11.21 -16.10 -9.75
N SER A 674 10.34 -16.90 -9.13
CA SER A 674 8.91 -16.54 -8.96
C SER A 674 8.70 -15.30 -8.09
N TRP A 675 9.68 -14.97 -7.24
CA TRP A 675 9.72 -13.73 -6.45
C TRP A 675 10.48 -12.60 -7.12
N GLY A 676 10.92 -12.78 -8.39
CA GLY A 676 11.70 -11.79 -9.13
C GLY A 676 13.19 -11.74 -8.73
N VAL A 677 13.68 -12.69 -7.93
CA VAL A 677 15.09 -12.75 -7.51
C VAL A 677 15.89 -13.58 -8.51
N THR A 678 16.87 -12.94 -9.17
CA THR A 678 17.80 -13.59 -10.09
C THR A 678 19.24 -13.22 -9.76
N PRO A 679 20.20 -14.15 -9.89
CA PRO A 679 21.60 -13.85 -9.65
C PRO A 679 22.23 -13.12 -10.85
N GLU A 680 23.26 -12.33 -10.60
CA GLU A 680 24.15 -11.80 -11.65
C GLU A 680 25.24 -12.81 -12.03
N ALA A 681 25.69 -13.60 -11.04
CA ALA A 681 26.63 -14.68 -11.27
C ALA A 681 26.38 -15.89 -10.40
N VAL A 682 26.94 -17.01 -10.83
CA VAL A 682 26.81 -18.29 -10.15
C VAL A 682 28.14 -19.02 -10.10
N VAL A 683 28.36 -19.78 -9.03
CA VAL A 683 29.47 -20.71 -8.88
C VAL A 683 28.97 -21.95 -8.16
N GLY A 684 29.39 -23.14 -8.60
CA GLY A 684 29.01 -24.40 -7.96
C GLY A 684 30.23 -25.15 -7.43
N HIS A 685 30.03 -25.95 -6.39
CA HIS A 685 31.03 -26.90 -5.92
C HIS A 685 30.69 -28.31 -6.44
N SER A 686 31.53 -28.88 -7.30
CA SER A 686 31.32 -30.24 -7.87
C SER A 686 29.96 -30.34 -8.57
N SER A 687 29.10 -31.30 -8.17
CA SER A 687 27.75 -31.50 -8.72
C SER A 687 26.83 -30.29 -8.55
N GLY A 688 27.12 -29.38 -7.61
CA GLY A 688 26.42 -28.10 -7.49
C GLY A 688 26.54 -27.22 -8.76
N GLU A 689 27.56 -27.44 -9.60
CA GLU A 689 27.64 -26.75 -10.90
C GLU A 689 26.49 -27.07 -11.84
N ILE A 690 25.85 -28.23 -11.71
CA ILE A 690 24.70 -28.62 -12.54
C ILE A 690 23.55 -27.64 -12.33
N ALA A 691 23.21 -27.38 -11.06
CA ALA A 691 22.20 -26.39 -10.70
C ALA A 691 22.66 -24.94 -10.96
N ALA A 692 23.97 -24.65 -10.85
CA ALA A 692 24.52 -23.35 -11.25
C ALA A 692 24.32 -23.10 -12.76
N ALA A 693 24.61 -24.10 -13.61
CA ALA A 693 24.40 -24.01 -15.05
C ALA A 693 22.93 -23.84 -15.41
N PHE A 694 22.02 -24.51 -14.69
CA PHE A 694 20.57 -24.26 -14.80
C PHE A 694 20.19 -22.83 -14.40
N SER A 695 20.72 -22.33 -13.29
CA SER A 695 20.48 -20.97 -12.81
C SER A 695 20.95 -19.93 -13.81
N ALA A 696 22.07 -20.20 -14.48
CA ALA A 696 22.62 -19.36 -15.55
C ALA A 696 21.95 -19.53 -16.94
N GLY A 697 20.96 -20.41 -17.06
CA GLY A 697 20.30 -20.70 -18.33
C GLY A 697 21.16 -21.48 -19.34
N LEU A 698 22.29 -22.03 -18.90
CA LEU A 698 23.17 -22.87 -19.73
C LEU A 698 22.60 -24.27 -19.92
N LEU A 699 21.89 -24.79 -18.92
CA LEU A 699 21.09 -26.00 -18.99
C LEU A 699 19.61 -25.69 -18.74
N ASN A 700 18.71 -26.44 -19.36
CA ASN A 700 17.31 -26.49 -18.95
C ASN A 700 17.09 -27.52 -17.82
N ALA A 701 15.91 -27.52 -17.20
CA ALA A 701 15.60 -28.40 -16.06
C ALA A 701 15.76 -29.90 -16.39
N LYS A 702 15.39 -30.32 -17.61
CA LYS A 702 15.57 -31.71 -18.08
C LYS A 702 17.05 -32.07 -18.20
N GLU A 703 17.83 -31.21 -18.84
CA GLU A 703 19.26 -31.43 -19.01
C GLU A 703 19.98 -31.52 -17.66
N ALA A 704 19.66 -30.62 -16.73
CA ALA A 704 20.26 -30.57 -15.41
C ALA A 704 19.93 -31.82 -14.57
N ILE A 705 18.65 -32.22 -14.50
CA ILE A 705 18.29 -33.40 -13.70
C ILE A 705 18.84 -34.71 -14.30
N LEU A 706 18.91 -34.82 -15.63
CA LEU A 706 19.50 -35.98 -16.29
C LEU A 706 21.02 -36.04 -16.09
N ALA A 707 21.72 -34.90 -16.13
CA ALA A 707 23.14 -34.84 -15.81
C ALA A 707 23.42 -35.37 -14.39
N ALA A 708 22.63 -34.94 -13.40
CA ALA A 708 22.78 -35.41 -12.02
C ALA A 708 22.36 -36.88 -11.84
N TYR A 709 21.30 -37.31 -12.51
CA TYR A 709 20.78 -38.67 -12.39
C TYR A 709 21.70 -39.72 -13.03
N PHE A 710 22.19 -39.49 -14.24
CA PHE A 710 23.09 -40.44 -14.91
C PHE A 710 24.44 -40.55 -14.20
N GLU A 711 24.95 -39.46 -13.64
CA GLU A 711 26.16 -39.49 -12.80
C GLU A 711 25.94 -40.42 -11.60
N ALA A 712 24.85 -40.20 -10.87
CA ALA A 712 24.49 -40.97 -9.67
C ALA A 712 24.22 -42.44 -9.97
N MET A 713 23.54 -42.74 -11.08
CA MET A 713 23.22 -44.09 -11.53
C MET A 713 24.50 -44.91 -11.79
N LEU A 714 25.43 -44.36 -12.57
CA LEU A 714 26.69 -45.04 -12.91
C LEU A 714 27.57 -45.27 -11.68
N LEU A 715 27.66 -44.26 -10.80
CA LEU A 715 28.39 -44.38 -9.54
C LEU A 715 27.75 -45.42 -8.61
N GLY A 716 26.42 -45.56 -8.62
CA GLY A 716 25.69 -46.58 -7.88
C GLY A 716 25.93 -48.00 -8.39
N SER A 717 25.93 -48.20 -9.71
CA SER A 717 26.11 -49.51 -10.34
C SER A 717 27.52 -50.09 -10.17
N SER A 718 28.54 -49.27 -9.96
CA SER A 718 29.92 -49.72 -9.67
C SER A 718 30.10 -50.49 -8.35
N SER A 719 29.02 -50.71 -7.58
CA SER A 719 29.03 -51.32 -6.24
C SER A 719 28.71 -52.81 -6.21
N GLN A 720 28.23 -53.41 -7.30
CA GLN A 720 27.82 -54.82 -7.32
C GLN A 720 28.64 -55.65 -8.31
N GLY A 721 29.51 -56.52 -7.81
CA GLY A 721 29.99 -57.73 -8.50
C GLY A 721 30.99 -57.56 -9.65
N GLU A 722 31.37 -56.34 -10.01
CA GLU A 722 32.42 -56.04 -10.99
C GLU A 722 33.81 -55.96 -10.32
N PRO A 723 34.95 -56.17 -11.02
CA PRO A 723 36.30 -56.14 -10.43
C PRO A 723 36.63 -54.89 -9.60
N TRP A 724 35.89 -53.80 -9.83
CA TRP A 724 36.02 -52.48 -9.21
C TRP A 724 35.23 -52.32 -7.90
N SER A 725 34.35 -53.28 -7.54
CA SER A 725 33.56 -53.25 -6.29
C SER A 725 34.32 -53.74 -5.06
N LEU A 726 35.57 -54.17 -5.22
CA LEU A 726 36.39 -54.81 -4.17
C LEU A 726 37.27 -53.85 -3.37
N LEU A 727 37.05 -52.54 -3.50
CA LEU A 727 37.88 -51.56 -2.82
C LEU A 727 36.98 -50.51 -2.16
N GLU A 728 36.77 -50.64 -0.85
CA GLU A 728 36.18 -49.61 -0.01
C GLU A 728 37.23 -48.49 0.18
N TRP A 729 36.89 -47.24 -0.18
CA TRP A 729 37.85 -46.12 -0.11
C TRP A 729 37.33 -44.94 0.70
N VAL A 730 38.26 -44.26 1.37
CA VAL A 730 37.97 -43.16 2.27
C VAL A 730 38.59 -41.86 1.76
N PRO A 731 37.80 -40.88 1.30
CA PRO A 731 38.33 -39.57 0.92
C PRO A 731 38.69 -38.74 2.17
N ILE A 732 39.80 -38.00 2.09
CA ILE A 732 40.21 -37.04 3.14
C ILE A 732 39.90 -35.63 2.67
N GLY A 733 39.10 -34.91 3.46
CA GLY A 733 38.98 -33.46 3.35
C GLY A 733 40.08 -32.79 4.15
N LEU A 734 41.01 -32.12 3.47
CA LEU A 734 42.06 -31.28 4.04
C LEU A 734 41.54 -29.85 4.22
N SER A 735 41.67 -29.27 5.42
CA SER A 735 41.51 -27.83 5.63
C SER A 735 42.78 -27.24 6.22
N ASN A 736 43.70 -26.86 5.35
CA ASN A 736 44.65 -25.79 5.58
C ASN A 736 45.13 -25.32 4.20
N LEU A 737 44.91 -24.05 3.89
CA LEU A 737 45.31 -23.33 2.66
C LEU A 737 44.51 -23.67 1.38
N LEU A 738 43.61 -22.76 0.99
CA LEU A 738 43.30 -22.32 -0.40
C LEU A 738 42.96 -23.35 -1.50
N LYS A 739 43.05 -24.65 -1.24
CA LYS A 739 42.87 -25.76 -2.18
C LYS A 739 42.28 -26.93 -1.42
N SER A 740 40.97 -27.14 -1.47
CA SER A 740 40.44 -28.44 -1.08
C SER A 740 40.91 -29.43 -2.16
N ARG A 741 41.68 -30.44 -1.75
CA ARG A 741 42.04 -31.55 -2.62
C ARG A 741 41.46 -32.81 -2.02
N THR A 742 40.46 -33.38 -2.68
CA THR A 742 40.10 -34.77 -2.45
C THR A 742 41.23 -35.61 -3.03
N CYS A 743 42.10 -36.12 -2.16
CA CYS A 743 43.20 -36.98 -2.57
C CYS A 743 42.66 -38.42 -2.57
N GLY A 744 42.45 -39.00 -3.75
CA GLY A 744 42.35 -40.45 -3.89
C GLY A 744 43.74 -41.03 -3.72
N GLY A 745 44.11 -41.42 -2.49
CA GLY A 745 45.31 -42.21 -2.26
C GLY A 745 45.10 -43.61 -2.82
N ASN A 746 46.12 -44.18 -3.45
CA ASN A 746 46.10 -45.54 -3.99
C ASN A 746 46.16 -46.64 -2.89
N GLY A 747 45.85 -46.31 -1.64
CA GLY A 747 45.96 -47.24 -0.51
C GLY A 747 44.60 -47.56 0.12
N SER A 748 44.43 -48.84 0.44
CA SER A 748 43.49 -49.38 1.44
C SER A 748 43.17 -48.39 2.59
N GLU A 749 42.13 -48.64 3.37
CA GLU A 749 41.80 -47.83 4.56
C GLU A 749 43.02 -47.45 5.42
N GLU A 750 44.03 -48.32 5.51
CA GLU A 750 45.35 -48.06 6.10
C GLU A 750 46.13 -46.88 5.49
N GLY A 751 46.17 -46.72 4.17
CA GLY A 751 46.89 -45.63 3.51
C GLY A 751 46.28 -44.25 3.80
N VAL A 752 44.96 -44.20 3.93
CA VAL A 752 44.21 -43.00 4.34
C VAL A 752 44.48 -42.69 5.82
N GLU A 753 44.54 -43.71 6.67
CA GLU A 753 44.85 -43.55 8.09
C GLU A 753 46.28 -43.09 8.33
N ILE A 754 47.25 -43.61 7.57
CA ILE A 754 48.65 -43.14 7.60
C ILE A 754 48.72 -41.66 7.20
N LEU A 755 48.03 -41.28 6.13
CA LEU A 755 48.00 -39.88 5.69
C LEU A 755 47.30 -38.98 6.72
N LEU A 756 46.17 -39.40 7.31
CA LEU A 756 45.50 -38.66 8.38
C LEU A 756 46.40 -38.49 9.60
N ALA A 757 47.09 -39.54 10.02
CA ALA A 757 48.02 -39.49 11.14
C ALA A 757 49.19 -38.54 10.88
N GLU A 758 49.75 -38.55 9.67
CA GLU A 758 50.83 -37.64 9.28
C GLU A 758 50.33 -36.19 9.19
N LEU A 759 49.14 -35.94 8.65
CA LEU A 759 48.53 -34.61 8.60
C LEU A 759 48.23 -34.06 10.00
N GLN A 760 47.68 -34.89 10.88
CA GLN A 760 47.43 -34.53 12.28
C GLN A 760 48.74 -34.24 13.03
N LYS A 761 49.81 -35.03 12.79
CA LYS A 761 51.14 -34.79 13.34
C LYS A 761 51.74 -33.44 12.90
N ASN A 762 51.39 -32.98 11.70
CA ASN A 762 51.78 -31.67 11.18
C ASN A 762 50.79 -30.54 11.55
N ASN A 763 49.87 -30.77 12.50
CA ASN A 763 48.80 -29.82 12.91
C ASN A 763 47.93 -29.34 11.74
N LEU A 764 47.75 -30.17 10.71
CA LEU A 764 46.85 -29.91 9.59
C LEU A 764 45.50 -30.57 9.84
N PHE A 765 44.42 -29.79 9.79
CA PHE A 765 43.08 -30.36 9.91
C PHE A 765 42.78 -31.24 8.69
N ALA A 766 42.43 -32.49 8.97
CA ALA A 766 42.06 -33.48 7.97
C ALA A 766 40.97 -34.38 8.54
N ARG A 767 39.92 -34.67 7.75
CA ARG A 767 38.82 -35.56 8.16
C ARG A 767 38.45 -36.55 7.07
N LYS A 768 38.11 -37.78 7.46
CA LYS A 768 37.45 -38.77 6.56
C LYS A 768 36.08 -38.19 6.14
N LEU A 769 35.76 -38.21 4.85
CA LEU A 769 34.46 -37.80 4.32
C LEU A 769 33.53 -39.02 4.19
N GLN A 770 32.27 -38.87 4.58
CA GLN A 770 31.26 -39.92 4.45
C GLN A 770 30.67 -39.94 3.04
N THR A 771 31.41 -40.48 2.08
CA THR A 771 31.04 -40.49 0.66
C THR A 771 30.42 -41.81 0.17
N GLY A 772 30.04 -42.71 1.09
CA GLY A 772 29.56 -44.05 0.74
C GLY A 772 30.62 -44.91 0.06
N GLY A 773 31.89 -44.73 0.44
CA GLY A 773 33.01 -45.53 -0.09
C GLY A 773 33.53 -45.09 -1.47
N LYS A 774 33.08 -43.95 -2.01
CA LYS A 774 33.44 -43.47 -3.35
C LYS A 774 34.46 -42.32 -3.28
N ALA A 775 35.45 -42.33 -4.17
CA ALA A 775 36.47 -41.29 -4.32
C ALA A 775 36.23 -40.45 -5.59
N TYR A 776 35.32 -39.48 -5.48
CA TYR A 776 35.02 -38.51 -6.53
C TYR A 776 36.26 -37.71 -6.95
N HIS A 777 36.30 -37.21 -8.19
CA HIS A 777 37.39 -36.38 -8.74
C HIS A 777 38.76 -37.05 -8.72
N SER A 778 38.78 -38.38 -8.88
CA SER A 778 39.98 -39.19 -8.84
C SER A 778 40.16 -39.99 -10.14
N HIS A 779 41.32 -40.63 -10.29
CA HIS A 779 41.57 -41.50 -11.44
C HIS A 779 40.57 -42.67 -11.54
N LEU A 780 39.93 -43.04 -10.41
CA LEU A 780 38.97 -44.16 -10.35
C LEU A 780 37.65 -43.86 -11.07
N VAL A 781 37.24 -42.58 -11.18
CA VAL A 781 36.01 -42.22 -11.91
C VAL A 781 36.26 -42.02 -13.41
N LYS A 782 37.51 -42.11 -13.89
CA LYS A 782 37.83 -41.97 -15.33
C LYS A 782 37.33 -43.13 -16.18
N GLU A 783 37.14 -44.30 -15.58
CA GLU A 783 36.62 -45.48 -16.29
C GLU A 783 35.12 -45.34 -16.62
N ILE A 784 34.35 -44.65 -15.77
CA ILE A 784 32.92 -44.38 -15.99
C ILE A 784 32.66 -43.12 -16.82
N GLY A 785 33.63 -42.21 -16.92
CA GLY A 785 33.50 -40.92 -17.61
C GLY A 785 33.03 -41.01 -19.07
N PRO A 786 33.61 -41.89 -19.92
CA PRO A 786 33.13 -42.09 -21.30
C PRO A 786 31.67 -42.57 -21.38
N LEU A 787 31.26 -43.45 -20.46
CA LEU A 787 29.88 -43.94 -20.41
C LEU A 787 28.92 -42.83 -20.00
N TYR A 788 29.29 -42.03 -18.99
CA TYR A 788 28.52 -40.86 -18.56
C TYR A 788 28.34 -39.85 -19.70
N GLU A 789 29.41 -39.53 -20.42
CA GLU A 789 29.39 -38.64 -21.59
C GLU A 789 28.44 -39.18 -22.67
N SER A 790 28.51 -40.49 -22.96
CA SER A 790 27.66 -41.14 -23.98
C SER A 790 26.17 -41.16 -23.62
N LEU A 791 25.84 -41.34 -22.34
CA LEU A 791 24.45 -41.33 -21.86
C LEU A 791 23.87 -39.92 -21.87
N LEU A 792 24.67 -38.91 -21.53
CA LEU A 792 24.20 -37.53 -21.43
C LEU A 792 24.12 -36.82 -22.79
N ALA A 793 25.02 -37.12 -23.73
CA ALA A 793 25.13 -36.44 -25.02
C ALA A 793 23.82 -36.35 -25.84
N PRO A 794 22.97 -37.39 -25.93
CA PRO A 794 21.70 -37.33 -26.67
C PRO A 794 20.68 -36.35 -26.08
N HIS A 795 20.87 -35.92 -24.83
CA HIS A 795 19.92 -35.09 -24.10
C HIS A 795 20.30 -33.61 -24.04
N LEU A 796 21.56 -33.26 -24.35
CA LEU A 796 22.03 -31.88 -24.34
C LEU A 796 21.87 -31.23 -25.71
N ASP A 797 21.13 -30.13 -25.78
CA ASP A 797 21.05 -29.32 -26.99
C ASP A 797 22.09 -28.21 -26.97
N GLY A 798 23.29 -28.54 -27.46
CA GLY A 798 24.41 -27.62 -27.58
C GLY A 798 24.13 -26.38 -28.46
N ASN A 799 23.04 -26.38 -29.23
CA ASN A 799 22.64 -25.33 -30.16
C ASN A 799 21.45 -24.49 -29.65
N SER A 800 20.85 -24.83 -28.51
CA SER A 800 19.73 -24.07 -27.95
C SER A 800 20.14 -22.63 -27.60
N THR A 801 19.35 -21.64 -28.02
CA THR A 801 19.57 -20.24 -27.63
C THR A 801 19.37 -20.05 -26.13
N LEU A 802 20.30 -19.35 -25.47
CA LEU A 802 20.16 -18.93 -24.07
C LEU A 802 18.84 -18.16 -23.92
N ARG A 803 17.97 -18.60 -23.00
CA ARG A 803 16.75 -17.88 -22.65
C ARG A 803 17.01 -17.14 -21.34
N GLY A 804 17.02 -15.80 -21.37
CA GLY A 804 17.09 -14.96 -20.17
C GLY A 804 18.29 -14.00 -20.13
N PRO A 805 18.38 -13.16 -19.08
CA PRO A 805 19.50 -12.26 -18.86
C PRO A 805 20.83 -13.02 -18.71
N ALA A 806 21.94 -12.39 -19.09
CA ALA A 806 23.25 -13.01 -19.11
C ALA A 806 23.82 -13.20 -17.69
N VAL A 807 23.47 -14.30 -17.03
CA VAL A 807 24.06 -14.71 -15.75
C VAL A 807 25.43 -15.33 -16.02
N THR A 808 26.46 -14.84 -15.33
CA THR A 808 27.83 -15.33 -15.53
C THR A 808 28.11 -16.54 -14.63
N MET A 809 28.42 -17.70 -15.23
CA MET A 809 28.87 -18.88 -14.47
C MET A 809 30.40 -18.91 -14.36
N PHE A 810 30.90 -18.98 -13.12
CA PHE A 810 32.30 -19.22 -12.81
C PHE A 810 32.50 -20.72 -12.57
N SER A 811 33.19 -21.38 -13.50
CA SER A 811 33.44 -22.82 -13.44
C SER A 811 34.55 -23.14 -12.43
N SER A 812 34.32 -24.14 -11.58
CA SER A 812 35.32 -24.79 -10.74
C SER A 812 36.11 -25.89 -11.47
N VAL A 813 35.86 -26.11 -12.76
CA VAL A 813 36.50 -27.15 -13.58
C VAL A 813 37.55 -26.53 -14.50
N GLY A 814 38.70 -27.20 -14.64
CA GLY A 814 39.75 -26.84 -15.60
C GLY A 814 40.38 -25.48 -15.34
N TYR A 815 41.25 -25.42 -14.33
CA TYR A 815 42.07 -24.27 -14.04
C TYR A 815 43.55 -24.64 -14.21
N GLU A 816 44.24 -23.99 -15.13
CA GLU A 816 45.66 -24.20 -15.37
C GLU A 816 46.38 -22.85 -15.44
N SER A 817 47.47 -22.72 -14.67
CA SER A 817 48.34 -21.54 -14.67
C SER A 817 47.62 -20.18 -14.51
N GLY A 818 46.54 -20.12 -13.73
CA GLY A 818 45.83 -18.87 -13.46
C GLY A 818 44.78 -18.48 -14.51
N LYS A 819 44.37 -19.42 -15.38
CA LYS A 819 43.34 -19.18 -16.41
C LYS A 819 42.33 -20.33 -16.45
N TYR A 820 41.07 -19.97 -16.69
CA TYR A 820 40.02 -20.93 -17.03
C TYR A 820 40.33 -21.60 -18.37
N LEU A 821 40.39 -22.92 -18.35
CA LEU A 821 40.44 -23.75 -19.56
C LEU A 821 39.06 -23.87 -20.21
N TYR A 822 37.99 -23.60 -19.45
CA TYR A 822 36.61 -23.69 -19.93
C TYR A 822 35.88 -22.34 -19.90
N LEU A 823 35.23 -22.00 -21.00
CA LEU A 823 34.21 -20.97 -21.08
C LEU A 823 32.88 -21.55 -20.58
N ALA A 824 32.10 -20.77 -19.81
CA ALA A 824 30.79 -21.16 -19.27
C ALA A 824 29.87 -21.87 -20.28
N LYS A 825 29.87 -21.42 -21.55
CA LYS A 825 29.11 -22.03 -22.66
C LYS A 825 29.43 -23.52 -22.91
N GLN A 826 30.57 -24.02 -22.45
CA GLN A 826 30.94 -25.44 -22.59
C GLN A 826 30.13 -26.35 -21.66
N ALA A 827 29.47 -25.82 -20.62
CA ALA A 827 28.52 -26.56 -19.79
C ALA A 827 27.34 -27.15 -20.60
N ARG A 828 27.15 -26.71 -21.85
CA ARG A 828 26.17 -27.27 -22.80
C ARG A 828 26.62 -28.56 -23.48
N LYS A 829 27.85 -29.03 -23.22
CA LYS A 829 28.44 -30.22 -23.86
C LYS A 829 28.60 -31.32 -22.83
N ALA A 830 28.26 -32.56 -23.19
CA ALA A 830 28.40 -33.71 -22.28
C ALA A 830 29.85 -33.90 -21.80
N LYS A 831 30.82 -33.61 -22.68
CA LYS A 831 32.24 -33.60 -22.34
C LYS A 831 32.56 -32.74 -21.12
N TYR A 832 31.93 -31.57 -20.96
CA TYR A 832 32.17 -30.71 -19.81
C TYR A 832 31.78 -31.39 -18.50
N TRP A 833 30.64 -32.10 -18.48
CA TRP A 833 30.17 -32.80 -17.29
C TRP A 833 31.04 -34.02 -16.96
N ARG A 834 31.57 -34.70 -17.97
CA ARG A 834 32.64 -35.69 -17.76
C ARG A 834 33.88 -35.04 -17.15
N ASP A 835 34.32 -33.91 -17.68
CA ASP A 835 35.47 -33.18 -17.15
C ASP A 835 35.20 -32.68 -15.70
N ASN A 836 33.96 -32.31 -15.37
CA ASN A 836 33.53 -31.97 -14.00
C ASN A 836 33.63 -33.17 -13.05
N LEU A 837 33.23 -34.36 -13.50
CA LEU A 837 33.32 -35.60 -12.72
C LEU A 837 34.77 -36.04 -12.48
N GLU A 838 35.63 -35.92 -13.49
CA GLU A 838 36.98 -36.50 -13.47
C GLU A 838 38.05 -35.58 -12.87
N ASN A 839 37.89 -34.25 -12.96
CA ASN A 839 38.95 -33.30 -12.61
C ASN A 839 38.77 -32.68 -11.20
N PRO A 840 39.86 -32.26 -10.54
CA PRO A 840 39.77 -31.62 -9.23
C PRO A 840 38.94 -30.32 -9.23
N VAL A 841 38.06 -30.19 -8.23
CA VAL A 841 37.20 -29.01 -8.02
C VAL A 841 38.01 -27.80 -7.53
N GLN A 842 38.13 -26.77 -8.37
CA GLN A 842 38.86 -25.52 -8.09
C GLN A 842 37.94 -24.43 -7.53
N PHE A 843 37.09 -24.79 -6.57
CA PHE A 843 36.06 -23.88 -6.01
C PHE A 843 36.66 -22.57 -5.46
N SER A 844 37.79 -22.64 -4.76
CA SER A 844 38.45 -21.45 -4.21
C SER A 844 38.85 -20.46 -5.29
N SER A 845 39.45 -20.92 -6.40
CA SER A 845 39.82 -20.05 -7.52
C SER A 845 38.58 -19.45 -8.17
N ALA A 846 37.56 -20.27 -8.44
CA ALA A 846 36.33 -19.81 -9.07
C ALA A 846 35.61 -18.73 -8.23
N LEU A 847 35.58 -18.90 -6.92
CA LEU A 847 35.01 -17.93 -5.99
C LEU A 847 35.88 -16.68 -5.84
N GLN A 848 37.21 -16.80 -5.90
CA GLN A 848 38.12 -15.65 -5.90
C GLN A 848 37.90 -14.74 -7.09
N ASP A 849 37.74 -15.32 -8.28
CA ASP A 849 37.48 -14.56 -9.51
C ASP A 849 36.10 -13.90 -9.47
N LEU A 850 35.06 -14.62 -9.02
CA LEU A 850 33.72 -14.07 -8.82
C LEU A 850 33.75 -12.85 -7.89
N ILE A 851 34.44 -12.95 -6.75
CA ILE A 851 34.58 -11.84 -5.79
C ILE A 851 35.48 -10.72 -6.36
N GLY A 852 36.52 -11.08 -7.11
CA GLY A 852 37.45 -10.14 -7.76
C GLY A 852 36.76 -9.26 -8.81
N GLU A 853 35.70 -9.76 -9.44
CA GLU A 853 34.82 -8.98 -10.31
C GLU A 853 33.79 -8.11 -9.56
N GLY A 854 33.92 -7.95 -8.23
CA GLY A 854 33.06 -7.10 -7.41
C GLY A 854 31.78 -7.79 -6.92
N LYS A 855 31.59 -9.08 -7.16
CA LYS A 855 30.36 -9.81 -6.79
C LYS A 855 30.44 -10.35 -5.36
N THR A 856 30.22 -9.48 -4.38
CA THR A 856 30.49 -9.77 -2.95
C THR A 856 29.29 -10.23 -2.13
N HIS A 857 28.07 -10.09 -2.65
CA HIS A 857 26.84 -10.52 -1.98
C HIS A 857 26.48 -11.95 -2.42
N LEU A 858 26.69 -12.91 -1.52
CA LEU A 858 26.65 -14.34 -1.84
C LEU A 858 25.47 -15.03 -1.13
N VAL A 859 24.66 -15.76 -1.88
CA VAL A 859 23.55 -16.57 -1.36
C VAL A 859 23.85 -18.04 -1.64
N GLU A 860 23.92 -18.87 -0.61
CA GLU A 860 24.12 -20.31 -0.77
C GLU A 860 22.79 -21.00 -1.13
N ILE A 861 22.78 -21.72 -2.25
CA ILE A 861 21.65 -22.50 -2.75
C ILE A 861 21.94 -23.98 -2.56
N GLY A 862 21.22 -24.58 -1.61
CA GLY A 862 21.34 -26.00 -1.28
C GLY A 862 20.54 -26.34 -0.02
N PRO A 863 20.49 -27.63 0.35
CA PRO A 863 19.72 -28.09 1.51
C PRO A 863 20.31 -27.61 2.85
N HIS A 864 21.63 -27.44 2.95
CA HIS A 864 22.31 -27.02 4.17
C HIS A 864 23.50 -26.10 3.83
N PRO A 865 23.84 -25.08 4.67
CA PRO A 865 24.91 -24.13 4.41
C PRO A 865 26.33 -24.72 4.61
N ALA A 866 26.70 -25.70 3.79
CA ALA A 866 27.99 -26.38 3.89
C ALA A 866 29.16 -25.56 3.35
N LEU A 867 28.90 -24.57 2.49
CA LEU A 867 29.94 -23.71 1.89
C LEU A 867 30.24 -22.47 2.74
N LYS A 868 29.48 -22.17 3.80
CA LYS A 868 29.73 -21.02 4.70
C LYS A 868 31.18 -20.92 5.16
N GLY A 869 31.75 -21.99 5.71
CA GLY A 869 33.15 -22.03 6.16
C GLY A 869 34.16 -21.83 5.01
N PRO A 870 34.11 -22.65 3.94
CA PRO A 870 34.95 -22.46 2.75
C PRO A 870 34.88 -21.04 2.16
N VAL A 871 33.69 -20.46 2.05
CA VAL A 871 33.48 -19.09 1.55
C VAL A 871 34.17 -18.07 2.45
N GLN A 872 34.04 -18.19 3.77
CA GLN A 872 34.73 -17.30 4.72
C GLN A 872 36.26 -17.38 4.60
N HIS A 873 36.81 -18.59 4.44
CA HIS A 873 38.25 -18.77 4.22
C HIS A 873 38.73 -18.14 2.91
N VAL A 874 37.96 -18.30 1.83
CA VAL A 874 38.26 -17.66 0.54
C VAL A 874 38.20 -16.14 0.66
N ARG A 875 37.15 -15.58 1.27
CA ARG A 875 37.02 -14.13 1.52
C ARG A 875 38.20 -13.58 2.32
N ALA A 876 38.65 -14.28 3.36
CA ALA A 876 39.79 -13.86 4.17
C ALA A 876 41.13 -13.90 3.41
N SER A 877 41.25 -14.77 2.40
CA SER A 877 42.47 -14.92 1.59
C SER A 877 42.64 -13.83 0.52
N ILE A 878 41.54 -13.23 0.08
CA ILE A 878 41.54 -12.12 -0.86
C ILE A 878 41.87 -10.88 -0.03
N LYS A 879 43.03 -10.25 -0.27
CA LYS A 879 43.31 -8.91 0.25
C LYS A 879 42.37 -7.92 -0.43
N VAL A 880 41.11 -7.89 0.00
CA VAL A 880 40.17 -6.84 -0.40
C VAL A 880 40.69 -5.58 0.26
N ASP A 881 41.19 -4.62 -0.52
CA ASP A 881 41.48 -3.28 -0.05
C ASP A 881 40.26 -2.79 0.74
N LYS A 882 40.45 -2.43 2.00
CA LYS A 882 39.41 -2.03 2.97
C LYS A 882 38.76 -0.69 2.57
N LYS A 883 38.02 -0.67 1.47
CA LYS A 883 37.14 0.42 1.02
C LYS A 883 35.75 -0.07 0.58
N GLY A 884 35.35 -1.28 0.97
CA GLY A 884 33.94 -1.67 1.00
C GLY A 884 33.32 -1.30 2.34
N PRO A 885 32.01 -0.98 2.39
CA PRO A 885 31.35 -0.65 3.65
C PRO A 885 31.43 -1.85 4.62
N PRO A 886 31.46 -1.60 5.93
CA PRO A 886 31.45 -2.66 6.93
C PRO A 886 30.14 -3.45 6.82
N ILE A 887 30.27 -4.77 7.00
CA ILE A 887 29.18 -5.77 7.02
C ILE A 887 28.06 -5.30 7.94
#